data_AF-A0A368LA30-F1
#
_entry.id   AF-A0A368LA30-F1
#
_cell.length_a   1.000
_cell.length_b   1.000
_cell.length_c   1.000
_cell.angle_alpha   90.00
_cell.angle_beta   90.00
_cell.angle_gamma   90.00
#
_symmetry.space_group_name_H-M   'P 1'
#
loop_
_entity.id
_entity.type
_entity.pdbx_description
1 polymer ?
#
loop_
_entity_poly.entity_id
_entity_poly.type
_entity_poly.pdbx_seq_one_letter_code
_entity_poly.pdbx_strand_id
1 'polypeptide(L)'
;MTNRPPHSHGAQEPRPVRRAGAARRRVALGASCAVAAGLLLPFGQAAQAAEGDAPLVEYEFTQTTGATVADSGGGETATVQNADDAQWTGTSLELTGGAKDGAGTWVRLPDDVLAEANSATITTEVKIDEAMKDAYNFLWNIGAEGDTEHYFFASVRDAPRAAITTASNGGESSAPADENLQADRWYSLTTALDGDAGTLSFYVDGELAGQTATDLSPSSIEDQTMNTIGRSPWPDALFAGEVSAFRVYDRALSADEIAAASADDAAFNHDEIQSQAQGLLDGIGDLPETVDGDYLALPTADGDVSWSSSDASVIAEDGSVTQPEQGADPVSVTLTAATTIRGISATADFEVQVLPSSASTEERAALAAQQYAVPSVITDGAALPEAPSGVTATPIEATGAVLSDGALSLAGDETADATVTVEIARESAPDVTVTKTFSVAVLPQDEAAQLAAYHRTPTSEQEANNADVAYSMHLALPATDGWAPLNENYGIFFPKTSAPMPAGGPSSSLIRSLKNPALFTMPDGGYGVVATRIARGGGPDGTQADSVLVATSGDLRSYDEIGLLQLDEAGGVNRPTAVYDSADEVFRVSWTTDSGAQRHQSFGDLVAAVDEGAQGESASGRVTGTTVASDTGIRNFASGVELTVPQQTADGLLQRFGRIENTGHAAFDDVSVAADGELAQGDLPGTVELDYSDGSTRELPLNEWDLSGVDTTTPGSYEATATVKRADYPTPFADERADPSAYKYDFNGEMRYLMVATNDPNLDVVHQGGAAFLPIRSADTLAGLADAADPTEVHLLDRGDVDAHGGTMTGCFWAPELHEIDGRLSILFMPCYNSSPDYMTGRASIMQLEQDANGDDLDPMDPDNWSTPVHVTRADGSDLNAVSGISLDMTFFTDADGQAYYAWQQVCATWIAKADPADPTRITSEPVMIIEPEYAWDNVCAEGPNVHTRDGKLLMLYSGSSVGDTYTTGLATAEASGTDLTDPASWQKMNYPLQKSGIYDGEWQLGTGHGMWSEDEDGNLIYVFHVRTDNNGLTGRDMFVRRVHFDAEGMPVMDMEPDEEVADETVTVTVEVTAAAPIAVETATRCVAGKNILAATVTNNGADTADLSVSTPFGERADVTVEAGKSTTKAFSTRQAEIDAGEVIVTAGGDEFTAPYQAASCR
;
A
#
# COMPACT_ATOMS: atom_id res chain seq x y z
N MET A 1 46.21 58.88 -12.89
CA MET A 1 45.93 60.04 -12.01
C MET A 1 44.55 59.84 -11.42
N THR A 2 44.47 59.94 -10.09
CA THR A 2 43.27 59.91 -9.20
C THR A 2 42.37 58.67 -9.29
N ASN A 3 42.64 57.59 -8.51
CA ASN A 3 42.25 57.27 -7.11
C ASN A 3 40.76 56.86 -7.00
N ARG A 4 40.32 55.72 -6.43
CA ARG A 4 40.88 54.62 -5.61
C ARG A 4 39.75 53.53 -5.46
N PRO A 5 39.92 52.34 -4.85
CA PRO A 5 40.04 51.07 -5.58
C PRO A 5 39.01 49.95 -5.18
N PRO A 6 39.11 48.75 -5.80
CA PRO A 6 38.23 47.58 -5.67
C PRO A 6 38.79 46.51 -4.71
N HIS A 7 37.96 45.51 -4.34
CA HIS A 7 38.17 44.07 -4.61
C HIS A 7 37.49 43.12 -3.63
N SER A 8 37.18 41.96 -4.20
CA SER A 8 36.45 40.76 -3.80
C SER A 8 37.22 39.75 -2.92
N HIS A 9 36.42 38.92 -2.24
CA HIS A 9 36.56 37.50 -1.81
C HIS A 9 37.72 37.00 -0.95
N GLY A 10 37.35 36.18 0.05
CA GLY A 10 38.18 35.13 0.66
C GLY A 10 37.70 34.63 2.03
N ALA A 11 37.12 33.40 2.04
CA ALA A 11 37.11 32.30 3.04
C ALA A 11 37.19 32.53 4.57
N GLN A 12 36.42 31.73 5.36
CA GLN A 12 36.90 30.87 6.49
C GLN A 12 35.78 30.23 7.35
N GLU A 13 35.92 28.93 7.64
CA GLU A 13 35.43 28.19 8.82
C GLU A 13 36.48 28.23 9.98
N PRO A 14 36.29 27.64 11.20
CA PRO A 14 35.12 27.63 12.12
C PRO A 14 35.49 27.76 13.66
N ARG A 15 34.44 27.79 14.52
CA ARG A 15 34.36 27.51 16.01
C ARG A 15 35.03 28.49 17.00
N PRO A 16 34.72 28.49 18.35
CA PRO A 16 33.75 27.72 19.17
C PRO A 16 32.92 28.55 20.19
N VAL A 17 31.87 27.96 20.82
CA VAL A 17 31.38 28.41 22.14
C VAL A 17 31.18 27.22 23.10
N ARG A 18 31.66 27.40 24.34
CA ARG A 18 31.75 26.43 25.44
C ARG A 18 30.51 26.42 26.36
N ARG A 19 30.30 25.22 26.92
CA ARG A 19 29.46 24.77 28.05
C ARG A 19 29.55 25.61 29.35
N ALA A 20 28.47 25.60 30.15
CA ALA A 20 28.31 24.82 31.41
C ALA A 20 27.55 25.55 32.54
N GLY A 21 26.65 24.84 33.24
CA GLY A 21 26.29 25.17 34.63
C GLY A 21 24.96 24.65 35.16
N ALA A 22 24.92 23.40 35.65
CA ALA A 22 23.81 22.81 36.41
C ALA A 22 23.82 23.21 37.89
N ALA A 23 22.65 23.25 38.55
CA ALA A 23 22.51 23.02 40.00
C ALA A 23 21.10 22.53 40.40
N ARG A 24 21.08 21.35 41.03
CA ARG A 24 19.96 20.64 41.67
C ARG A 24 19.50 21.30 42.97
N ARG A 25 18.23 21.10 43.38
CA ARG A 25 17.86 20.76 44.78
C ARG A 25 16.50 20.06 44.89
N ARG A 26 16.50 18.98 45.68
CA ARG A 26 15.43 18.07 46.10
C ARG A 26 14.49 18.70 47.14
N VAL A 27 13.21 18.30 47.17
CA VAL A 27 12.42 18.08 48.41
C VAL A 27 11.50 16.87 48.23
N ALA A 28 11.29 16.14 49.31
CA ALA A 28 10.78 14.77 49.42
C ALA A 28 9.28 14.67 49.76
N LEU A 29 8.80 13.42 49.64
CA LEU A 29 7.51 12.81 49.99
C LEU A 29 6.70 13.43 51.15
N GLY A 30 5.38 13.42 50.97
CA GLY A 30 4.38 13.40 52.05
C GLY A 30 3.00 13.00 51.52
N ALA A 31 2.56 11.78 51.82
CA ALA A 31 1.22 11.28 51.53
C ALA A 31 0.16 11.93 52.42
N SER A 32 -1.00 12.28 51.86
CA SER A 32 -2.26 12.44 52.61
C SER A 32 -3.45 12.31 51.67
N CYS A 33 -4.22 11.23 51.87
CA CYS A 33 -5.58 11.08 51.39
C CYS A 33 -6.44 12.25 51.87
N ALA A 34 -7.24 12.83 50.98
CA ALA A 34 -8.39 13.64 51.34
C ALA A 34 -9.49 13.45 50.31
N VAL A 35 -10.52 12.70 50.71
CA VAL A 35 -11.85 12.70 50.12
C VAL A 35 -12.35 14.14 50.07
N ALA A 36 -12.66 14.65 48.88
CA ALA A 36 -13.36 15.91 48.70
C ALA A 36 -14.41 15.72 47.60
N ALA A 37 -15.65 15.48 48.03
CA ALA A 37 -16.83 15.71 47.21
C ALA A 37 -16.83 17.19 46.80
N GLY A 38 -16.46 17.46 45.56
CA GLY A 38 -16.45 18.79 44.97
C GLY A 38 -17.81 19.11 44.36
N LEU A 39 -18.64 19.85 45.09
CA LEU A 39 -19.67 20.67 44.47
C LEU A 39 -18.97 21.63 43.50
N LEU A 40 -19.19 21.43 42.20
CA LEU A 40 -18.88 22.40 41.16
C LEU A 40 -19.69 23.68 41.41
N LEU A 41 -19.03 24.70 41.94
CA LEU A 41 -19.48 26.09 41.80
C LEU A 41 -18.77 26.66 40.58
N PRO A 42 -19.49 27.24 39.59
CA PRO A 42 -18.86 27.88 38.47
C PRO A 42 -18.22 29.18 38.95
N PHE A 43 -16.89 29.26 38.96
CA PHE A 43 -16.18 30.53 39.01
C PHE A 43 -16.10 31.08 37.58
N GLY A 44 -17.20 31.65 37.10
CA GLY A 44 -17.17 32.56 35.97
C GLY A 44 -16.52 33.88 36.41
N GLN A 45 -15.20 34.01 36.25
CA GLN A 45 -14.60 35.32 36.11
C GLN A 45 -14.76 35.72 34.65
N ALA A 46 -15.68 36.66 34.38
CA ALA A 46 -15.75 37.33 33.09
C ALA A 46 -14.39 37.96 32.78
N ALA A 47 -13.68 37.37 31.82
CA ALA A 47 -12.53 38.00 31.20
C ALA A 47 -13.02 39.27 30.49
N GLN A 48 -12.35 40.38 30.76
CA GLN A 48 -12.65 41.65 30.12
C GLN A 48 -12.00 41.59 28.73
N ALA A 49 -12.81 41.50 27.67
CA ALA A 49 -12.38 41.44 26.28
C ALA A 49 -11.34 42.52 25.96
N ALA A 50 -10.25 42.14 25.28
CA ALA A 50 -9.27 43.08 24.78
C ALA A 50 -9.83 43.76 23.52
N GLU A 51 -9.37 44.98 23.20
CA GLU A 51 -9.69 45.60 21.90
C GLU A 51 -9.11 44.71 20.77
N GLY A 52 -9.99 44.00 20.06
CA GLY A 52 -9.67 43.00 19.03
C GLY A 52 -10.58 41.76 18.99
N ASP A 53 -11.47 41.57 19.97
CA ASP A 53 -12.25 40.32 20.12
C ASP A 53 -13.66 40.34 19.45
N ALA A 54 -14.14 41.48 18.95
CA ALA A 54 -15.50 41.59 18.41
C ALA A 54 -15.58 41.21 16.92
N PRO A 55 -16.69 40.59 16.47
CA PRO A 55 -16.91 40.34 15.04
C PRO A 55 -17.02 41.64 14.24
N LEU A 56 -16.63 41.60 12.96
CA LEU A 56 -16.88 42.67 11.99
C LEU A 56 -18.37 42.92 11.79
N VAL A 57 -19.14 41.83 11.69
CA VAL A 57 -20.60 41.84 11.68
C VAL A 57 -21.16 40.67 12.47
N GLU A 58 -22.26 40.90 13.18
CA GLU A 58 -23.04 39.90 13.91
C GLU A 58 -24.53 40.16 13.70
N TYR A 59 -25.20 39.22 13.04
CA TYR A 59 -26.62 39.27 12.73
C TYR A 59 -27.35 38.17 13.50
N GLU A 60 -28.22 38.60 14.42
CA GLU A 60 -29.16 37.73 15.12
C GLU A 60 -30.54 37.83 14.45
N PHE A 61 -31.10 36.69 14.05
CA PHE A 61 -32.38 36.61 13.32
C PHE A 61 -33.58 36.45 14.26
N THR A 62 -33.54 37.09 15.43
CA THR A 62 -34.53 36.96 16.52
C THR A 62 -35.78 37.84 16.35
N GLN A 63 -35.95 38.46 15.19
CA GLN A 63 -37.08 39.33 14.89
C GLN A 63 -38.30 38.53 14.44
N THR A 64 -39.47 39.18 14.42
CA THR A 64 -40.74 38.54 14.01
C THR A 64 -41.30 39.08 12.69
N THR A 65 -40.70 40.12 12.12
CA THR A 65 -41.17 40.82 10.90
C THR A 65 -40.06 41.70 10.33
N GLY A 66 -40.10 42.02 9.04
CA GLY A 66 -39.27 43.05 8.42
C GLY A 66 -38.35 42.55 7.30
N ALA A 67 -37.63 43.50 6.69
CA ALA A 67 -36.78 43.26 5.51
C ALA A 67 -35.29 43.58 5.76
N THR A 68 -34.89 43.76 7.02
CA THR A 68 -33.53 44.18 7.40
C THR A 68 -33.12 43.52 8.71
N VAL A 69 -31.85 43.16 8.85
CA VAL A 69 -31.27 42.60 10.07
C VAL A 69 -30.21 43.53 10.62
N ALA A 70 -30.49 44.09 11.79
CA ALA A 70 -29.56 44.98 12.45
C ALA A 70 -28.33 44.21 12.93
N ASP A 71 -27.16 44.81 12.74
CA ASP A 71 -25.94 44.33 13.35
C ASP A 71 -25.97 44.60 14.86
N SER A 72 -25.65 43.59 15.67
CA SER A 72 -25.66 43.66 17.15
C SER A 72 -24.62 44.66 17.69
N GLY A 73 -23.49 44.82 17.00
CA GLY A 73 -22.40 45.75 17.29
C GLY A 73 -22.66 47.20 16.86
N GLY A 74 -23.77 47.44 16.14
CA GLY A 74 -24.14 48.76 15.61
C GLY A 74 -23.51 49.12 14.26
N GLY A 75 -23.00 48.12 13.53
CA GLY A 75 -22.48 48.20 12.16
C GLY A 75 -23.57 48.25 11.07
N GLU A 76 -23.18 47.94 9.83
CA GLU A 76 -24.08 48.00 8.69
C GLU A 76 -25.13 46.88 8.72
N THR A 77 -26.35 47.21 8.32
CA THR A 77 -27.52 46.33 8.38
C THR A 77 -27.58 45.39 7.17
N ALA A 78 -27.79 44.10 7.39
CA ALA A 78 -28.08 43.16 6.30
C ALA A 78 -29.51 43.34 5.77
N THR A 79 -29.75 43.06 4.49
CA THR A 79 -31.07 43.23 3.85
C THR A 79 -31.65 41.88 3.44
N VAL A 80 -32.86 41.58 3.90
CA VAL A 80 -33.58 40.36 3.49
C VAL A 80 -34.26 40.62 2.15
N GLN A 81 -33.90 39.84 1.16
CA GLN A 81 -34.45 39.88 -0.19
C GLN A 81 -35.66 38.97 -0.28
N ASN A 82 -36.68 39.42 -1.02
CA ASN A 82 -37.99 38.77 -1.08
C ASN A 82 -38.63 38.58 0.32
N ALA A 83 -38.38 39.52 1.24
CA ALA A 83 -38.85 39.44 2.61
C ALA A 83 -40.39 39.27 2.71
N ASP A 84 -40.80 38.30 3.52
CA ASP A 84 -42.18 38.04 3.91
C ASP A 84 -42.17 37.79 5.43
N ASP A 85 -43.17 38.34 6.12
CA ASP A 85 -43.24 38.33 7.57
C ASP A 85 -43.54 36.93 8.12
N ALA A 86 -44.04 36.01 7.28
CA ALA A 86 -44.37 34.64 7.66
C ALA A 86 -43.13 33.76 7.92
N GLN A 87 -41.96 34.15 7.42
CA GLN A 87 -40.71 33.41 7.45
C GLN A 87 -39.89 33.74 8.71
N TRP A 88 -40.32 34.72 9.49
CA TRP A 88 -39.71 35.03 10.78
C TRP A 88 -40.36 34.19 11.87
N THR A 89 -39.58 33.30 12.49
CA THR A 89 -40.07 32.41 13.55
C THR A 89 -40.08 33.08 14.92
N GLY A 90 -39.31 34.18 15.05
CA GLY A 90 -39.01 34.85 16.32
C GLY A 90 -37.68 34.42 16.94
N THR A 91 -37.06 33.34 16.44
CA THR A 91 -35.70 32.91 16.80
C THR A 91 -34.80 32.70 15.58
N SER A 92 -35.38 32.68 14.38
CA SER A 92 -34.71 32.44 13.11
C SER A 92 -35.45 33.11 11.94
N LEU A 93 -34.78 33.12 10.79
CA LEU A 93 -35.35 33.43 9.48
C LEU A 93 -35.35 32.19 8.60
N GLU A 94 -36.53 31.80 8.11
CA GLU A 94 -36.69 30.75 7.10
C GLU A 94 -36.31 31.27 5.70
N LEU A 95 -35.32 30.60 5.10
CA LEU A 95 -34.93 30.73 3.71
C LEU A 95 -35.71 29.69 2.90
N THR A 96 -36.54 30.14 1.97
CA THR A 96 -37.56 29.29 1.32
C THR A 96 -37.05 28.52 0.10
N GLY A 97 -35.78 28.72 -0.29
CA GLY A 97 -35.14 28.06 -1.43
C GLY A 97 -35.78 28.35 -2.79
N GLY A 98 -35.52 27.46 -3.75
CA GLY A 98 -36.03 27.53 -5.12
C GLY A 98 -34.99 28.02 -6.13
N ALA A 99 -35.43 28.36 -7.36
CA ALA A 99 -34.51 28.82 -8.39
C ALA A 99 -33.86 30.17 -8.02
N LYS A 100 -32.58 30.39 -8.39
CA LYS A 100 -31.80 31.62 -8.12
C LYS A 100 -32.58 32.93 -8.31
N ASP A 101 -33.25 33.09 -9.44
CA ASP A 101 -33.99 34.33 -9.78
C ASP A 101 -35.49 34.23 -9.44
N GLY A 102 -35.84 33.27 -8.59
CA GLY A 102 -37.19 33.04 -8.09
C GLY A 102 -37.59 33.99 -6.96
N ALA A 103 -38.72 33.67 -6.32
CA ALA A 103 -39.27 34.44 -5.20
C ALA A 103 -38.76 33.96 -3.83
N GLY A 104 -37.72 33.12 -3.79
CA GLY A 104 -37.15 32.58 -2.56
C GLY A 104 -36.48 33.66 -1.71
N THR A 105 -36.55 33.50 -0.39
CA THR A 105 -35.95 34.42 0.59
C THR A 105 -34.45 34.16 0.71
N TRP A 106 -33.63 35.22 0.72
CA TRP A 106 -32.19 35.17 0.96
C TRP A 106 -31.71 36.50 1.56
N VAL A 107 -30.50 36.55 2.11
CA VAL A 107 -30.00 37.75 2.80
C VAL A 107 -28.83 38.34 2.03
N ARG A 108 -28.87 39.66 1.78
CA ARG A 108 -27.74 40.43 1.26
C ARG A 108 -26.98 41.05 2.42
N LEU A 109 -25.69 40.76 2.48
CA LEU A 109 -24.74 41.32 3.43
C LEU A 109 -24.15 42.64 2.87
N PRO A 110 -23.47 43.46 3.71
CA PRO A 110 -22.74 44.62 3.23
C PRO A 110 -21.68 44.26 2.18
N ASP A 111 -21.35 45.22 1.33
CA ASP A 111 -20.27 45.07 0.35
C ASP A 111 -18.90 45.16 1.07
N ASP A 112 -17.85 44.55 0.50
CA ASP A 112 -16.45 44.69 0.93
C ASP A 112 -16.12 44.31 2.40
N VAL A 113 -16.93 43.44 3.02
CA VAL A 113 -16.77 43.04 4.45
C VAL A 113 -15.39 42.46 4.75
N LEU A 114 -14.77 41.73 3.82
CA LEU A 114 -13.46 41.09 4.00
C LEU A 114 -12.41 41.56 2.98
N ALA A 115 -12.64 42.69 2.29
CA ALA A 115 -11.81 43.12 1.16
C ALA A 115 -10.35 43.43 1.56
N GLU A 116 -10.10 43.82 2.81
CA GLU A 116 -8.77 44.12 3.34
C GLU A 116 -8.23 43.02 4.29
N ALA A 117 -8.95 41.91 4.45
CA ALA A 117 -8.64 40.90 5.47
C ALA A 117 -7.64 39.84 4.98
N ASN A 118 -6.64 39.54 5.81
CA ASN A 118 -5.69 38.45 5.57
C ASN A 118 -6.22 37.08 6.03
N SER A 119 -7.02 37.08 7.10
CA SER A 119 -7.65 35.90 7.68
C SER A 119 -9.12 36.21 7.94
N ALA A 120 -9.96 35.18 8.03
CA ALA A 120 -11.37 35.36 8.38
C ALA A 120 -11.94 34.16 9.10
N THR A 121 -12.94 34.41 9.95
CA THR A 121 -13.82 33.36 10.47
C THR A 121 -15.27 33.73 10.18
N ILE A 122 -16.03 32.82 9.57
CA ILE A 122 -17.46 33.00 9.32
C ILE A 122 -18.20 31.89 10.03
N THR A 123 -19.09 32.25 10.95
CA THR A 123 -19.88 31.33 11.78
C THR A 123 -21.35 31.49 11.41
N THR A 124 -22.03 30.39 11.10
CA THR A 124 -23.47 30.38 10.76
C THR A 124 -24.21 29.36 11.63
N GLU A 125 -25.20 29.83 12.38
CA GLU A 125 -26.14 28.97 13.09
C GLU A 125 -27.34 28.68 12.19
N VAL A 126 -27.42 27.44 11.68
CA VAL A 126 -28.33 27.06 10.60
C VAL A 126 -29.00 25.72 10.82
N LYS A 127 -30.26 25.62 10.43
CA LYS A 127 -30.98 24.36 10.22
C LYS A 127 -31.22 24.15 8.74
N ILE A 128 -30.75 23.04 8.19
CA ILE A 128 -30.78 22.77 6.74
C ILE A 128 -32.06 22.00 6.36
N ASP A 129 -32.66 22.34 5.22
CA ASP A 129 -33.76 21.55 4.64
C ASP A 129 -33.21 20.38 3.82
N GLU A 130 -33.93 19.25 3.79
CA GLU A 130 -33.54 18.04 3.06
C GLU A 130 -33.27 18.31 1.57
N ALA A 131 -33.99 19.27 0.95
CA ALA A 131 -33.79 19.62 -0.45
C ALA A 131 -32.39 20.19 -0.75
N MET A 132 -31.65 20.69 0.25
CA MET A 132 -30.29 21.17 0.06
C MET A 132 -29.29 20.05 -0.18
N LYS A 133 -29.62 18.82 0.20
CA LYS A 133 -28.75 17.65 0.02
C LYS A 133 -28.75 17.14 -1.41
N ASP A 134 -29.81 17.45 -2.17
CA ASP A 134 -30.00 16.96 -3.53
C ASP A 134 -29.58 17.97 -4.62
N ALA A 135 -29.33 19.24 -4.26
CA ALA A 135 -29.04 20.31 -5.21
C ALA A 135 -27.84 21.16 -4.78
N TYR A 136 -27.02 21.58 -5.76
CA TYR A 136 -25.97 22.57 -5.50
C TYR A 136 -26.59 23.85 -4.91
N ASN A 137 -25.98 24.31 -3.82
CA ASN A 137 -26.39 25.46 -3.04
C ASN A 137 -25.17 26.08 -2.37
N PHE A 138 -25.27 27.38 -2.08
CA PHE A 138 -24.30 28.10 -1.26
C PHE A 138 -25.05 28.56 -0.01
N LEU A 139 -24.60 28.11 1.17
CA LEU A 139 -25.13 28.57 2.45
C LEU A 139 -24.85 30.06 2.64
N TRP A 140 -23.64 30.49 2.33
CA TRP A 140 -23.24 31.90 2.24
C TRP A 140 -22.18 32.08 1.16
N ASN A 141 -22.02 33.31 0.68
CA ASN A 141 -21.05 33.68 -0.35
C ASN A 141 -20.38 35.02 -0.01
N ILE A 142 -19.07 35.10 -0.21
CA ILE A 142 -18.30 36.34 -0.34
C ILE A 142 -17.77 36.41 -1.77
N GLY A 143 -18.16 37.44 -2.51
CA GLY A 143 -17.84 37.58 -3.93
C GLY A 143 -18.79 38.52 -4.68
N ALA A 144 -18.94 38.31 -5.99
CA ALA A 144 -19.72 39.18 -6.87
C ALA A 144 -20.79 38.42 -7.69
N GLU A 145 -21.84 39.13 -8.12
CA GLU A 145 -22.93 38.51 -8.90
C GLU A 145 -22.44 38.12 -10.30
N GLY A 146 -22.51 36.82 -10.61
CA GLY A 146 -22.10 36.29 -11.92
C GLY A 146 -20.60 36.12 -12.10
N ASP A 147 -19.79 36.43 -11.06
CA ASP A 147 -18.39 36.03 -11.02
C ASP A 147 -18.31 34.57 -10.59
N THR A 148 -18.02 33.72 -11.56
CA THR A 148 -17.90 32.27 -11.39
C THR A 148 -16.43 31.83 -11.35
N GLU A 149 -15.52 32.78 -11.20
CA GLU A 149 -14.08 32.56 -11.11
C GLU A 149 -13.55 32.85 -9.70
N HIS A 150 -14.10 33.86 -9.02
CA HIS A 150 -13.62 34.35 -7.71
C HIS A 150 -14.74 34.32 -6.67
N TYR A 151 -14.66 33.40 -5.71
CA TYR A 151 -15.62 33.32 -4.60
C TYR A 151 -15.06 32.57 -3.39
N PHE A 152 -15.62 32.88 -2.22
CA PHE A 152 -15.39 32.20 -0.95
C PHE A 152 -16.74 31.84 -0.33
N PHE A 153 -16.95 30.56 0.00
CA PHE A 153 -18.28 30.06 0.37
C PHE A 153 -18.24 28.85 1.30
N ALA A 154 -19.43 28.51 1.82
CA ALA A 154 -19.72 27.20 2.38
C ALA A 154 -20.93 26.55 1.68
N SER A 155 -20.93 25.23 1.58
CA SER A 155 -22.02 24.41 1.01
C SER A 155 -22.31 23.19 1.88
N VAL A 156 -23.55 22.69 1.82
CA VAL A 156 -24.06 21.57 2.62
C VAL A 156 -24.70 20.46 1.79
N ARG A 157 -24.46 20.44 0.47
CA ARG A 157 -25.11 19.48 -0.44
C ARG A 157 -24.67 18.05 -0.16
N ASP A 158 -23.37 17.83 -0.22
CA ASP A 158 -22.67 16.59 0.11
C ASP A 158 -22.03 16.76 1.49
N ALA A 159 -20.90 16.10 1.75
CA ALA A 159 -20.17 16.34 2.98
C ALA A 159 -19.86 17.84 3.02
N PRO A 160 -20.34 18.57 4.04
CA PRO A 160 -20.33 20.01 4.04
C PRO A 160 -18.90 20.51 3.94
N ARG A 161 -18.71 21.60 3.21
CA ARG A 161 -17.37 22.10 2.93
C ARG A 161 -17.32 23.60 2.89
N ALA A 162 -16.16 24.13 3.25
CA ALA A 162 -15.73 25.45 2.87
C ALA A 162 -14.82 25.38 1.65
N ALA A 163 -14.87 26.39 0.78
CA ALA A 163 -13.90 26.53 -0.30
C ALA A 163 -13.68 27.99 -0.70
N ILE A 164 -12.45 28.27 -1.14
CA ILE A 164 -12.04 29.55 -1.73
C ILE A 164 -11.34 29.30 -3.07
N THR A 165 -11.60 30.17 -4.05
CA THR A 165 -11.00 30.08 -5.39
C THR A 165 -10.86 31.44 -6.05
N THR A 166 -9.86 31.55 -6.93
CA THR A 166 -9.69 32.61 -7.94
C THR A 166 -9.58 32.03 -9.35
N ALA A 167 -9.97 30.76 -9.52
CA ALA A 167 -9.82 29.99 -10.75
C ALA A 167 -11.04 29.09 -11.03
N SER A 168 -12.23 29.49 -10.56
CA SER A 168 -13.47 28.73 -10.68
C SER A 168 -13.43 27.38 -9.93
N ASN A 169 -14.40 26.50 -10.20
CA ASN A 169 -14.65 25.27 -9.43
C ASN A 169 -13.49 24.26 -9.50
N GLY A 170 -12.79 24.17 -10.64
CA GLY A 170 -11.64 23.28 -10.81
C GLY A 170 -10.38 23.70 -10.04
N GLY A 171 -10.35 24.91 -9.48
CA GLY A 171 -9.22 25.46 -8.73
C GLY A 171 -9.53 25.74 -7.25
N GLU A 172 -10.61 25.18 -6.71
CA GLU A 172 -11.00 25.40 -5.30
C GLU A 172 -10.02 24.74 -4.32
N SER A 173 -9.50 25.54 -3.38
CA SER A 173 -8.97 24.98 -2.13
C SER A 173 -10.17 24.65 -1.24
N SER A 174 -10.45 23.37 -1.02
CA SER A 174 -11.63 22.91 -0.28
C SER A 174 -11.29 22.12 0.97
N ALA A 175 -12.00 22.43 2.06
CA ALA A 175 -11.96 21.69 3.32
C ALA A 175 -13.32 20.99 3.55
N PRO A 176 -13.53 19.78 3.01
CA PRO A 176 -14.73 19.00 3.24
C PRO A 176 -14.70 18.31 4.60
N ALA A 177 -15.86 18.13 5.21
CA ALA A 177 -16.04 17.20 6.32
C ALA A 177 -16.05 15.74 5.83
N ASP A 178 -15.93 14.79 6.77
CA ASP A 178 -15.96 13.36 6.46
C ASP A 178 -17.38 12.77 6.35
N GLU A 179 -18.40 13.48 6.87
CA GLU A 179 -19.78 13.00 6.95
C GLU A 179 -20.80 14.01 6.43
N ASN A 180 -21.91 13.50 5.86
CA ASN A 180 -23.03 14.35 5.43
C ASN A 180 -23.85 14.84 6.62
N LEU A 181 -24.35 16.09 6.54
CA LEU A 181 -25.27 16.62 7.55
C LEU A 181 -26.67 15.96 7.46
N GLN A 182 -27.31 15.82 8.61
CA GLN A 182 -28.74 15.49 8.71
C GLN A 182 -29.59 16.75 8.51
N ALA A 183 -30.70 16.65 7.78
CA ALA A 183 -31.66 17.75 7.69
C ALA A 183 -32.45 17.94 9.00
N ASP A 184 -33.12 19.08 9.12
CA ASP A 184 -34.04 19.39 10.21
C ASP A 184 -33.39 19.39 11.62
N ARG A 185 -32.07 19.65 11.68
CA ARG A 185 -31.29 19.86 12.91
C ARG A 185 -30.53 21.19 12.85
N TRP A 186 -30.38 21.85 13.99
CA TRP A 186 -29.53 23.04 14.15
C TRP A 186 -28.05 22.67 14.21
N TYR A 187 -27.24 23.35 13.41
CA TYR A 187 -25.79 23.24 13.38
C TYR A 187 -25.12 24.61 13.56
N SER A 188 -23.95 24.60 14.18
CA SER A 188 -22.98 25.69 14.05
C SER A 188 -21.97 25.34 12.97
N LEU A 189 -22.07 25.96 11.80
CA LEU A 189 -21.13 25.74 10.70
C LEU A 189 -20.15 26.91 10.65
N THR A 190 -18.87 26.62 10.88
CA THR A 190 -17.82 27.64 10.96
C THR A 190 -16.70 27.38 9.97
N THR A 191 -16.38 28.40 9.18
CA THR A 191 -15.20 28.41 8.31
C THR A 191 -14.14 29.32 8.89
N ALA A 192 -12.92 28.83 9.09
CA ALA A 192 -11.77 29.61 9.51
C ALA A 192 -10.67 29.53 8.43
N LEU A 193 -10.41 30.67 7.78
CA LEU A 193 -9.31 30.84 6.83
C LEU A 193 -8.19 31.62 7.53
N ASP A 194 -7.06 30.96 7.76
CA ASP A 194 -5.88 31.56 8.36
C ASP A 194 -4.81 31.80 7.29
N GLY A 195 -4.72 33.05 6.81
CA GLY A 195 -3.73 33.44 5.80
C GLY A 195 -2.29 33.48 6.32
N ASP A 196 -2.06 33.57 7.64
CA ASP A 196 -0.71 33.51 8.21
C ASP A 196 -0.21 32.06 8.30
N ALA A 197 -1.12 31.11 8.56
CA ALA A 197 -0.82 29.68 8.62
C ALA A 197 -0.92 28.98 7.24
N GLY A 198 -1.59 29.61 6.26
CA GLY A 198 -1.83 29.02 4.94
C GLY A 198 -2.85 27.88 4.98
N THR A 199 -3.90 28.01 5.79
CA THR A 199 -4.86 26.91 6.03
C THR A 199 -6.32 27.37 5.95
N LEU A 200 -7.16 26.59 5.28
CA LEU A 200 -8.61 26.68 5.33
C LEU A 200 -9.15 25.53 6.17
N SER A 201 -9.94 25.85 7.20
CA SER A 201 -10.54 24.88 8.11
C SER A 201 -12.06 25.03 8.16
N PHE A 202 -12.76 23.91 8.22
CA PHE A 202 -14.21 23.84 8.38
C PHE A 202 -14.56 23.09 9.66
N TYR A 203 -15.47 23.66 10.44
CA TYR A 203 -15.91 23.14 11.73
C TYR A 203 -17.42 22.92 11.72
N VAL A 204 -17.85 21.82 12.33
CA VAL A 204 -19.25 21.46 12.55
C VAL A 204 -19.47 21.37 14.06
N ASP A 205 -20.45 22.11 14.57
CA ASP A 205 -20.84 22.14 15.98
C ASP A 205 -19.71 22.49 16.97
N GLY A 206 -18.67 23.16 16.49
CA GLY A 206 -17.53 23.58 17.29
C GLY A 206 -16.29 22.70 17.15
N GLU A 207 -16.41 21.56 16.46
CA GLU A 207 -15.34 20.59 16.25
C GLU A 207 -14.77 20.69 14.83
N LEU A 208 -13.47 20.49 14.69
CA LEU A 208 -12.80 20.54 13.38
C LEU A 208 -13.26 19.35 12.54
N ALA A 209 -13.89 19.63 11.40
CA ALA A 209 -14.45 18.62 10.52
C ALA A 209 -13.62 18.42 9.25
N GLY A 210 -12.92 19.45 8.78
CA GLY A 210 -12.08 19.37 7.58
C GLY A 210 -11.03 20.46 7.54
N GLN A 211 -9.89 20.19 6.89
CA GLN A 211 -8.82 21.17 6.72
C GLN A 211 -8.06 20.95 5.41
N THR A 212 -7.63 22.02 4.77
CA THR A 212 -6.73 21.99 3.62
C THR A 212 -5.73 23.13 3.65
N ALA A 213 -4.59 22.98 2.96
CA ALA A 213 -3.63 24.05 2.76
C ALA A 213 -4.09 24.99 1.63
N THR A 214 -3.81 26.28 1.75
CA THR A 214 -4.09 27.27 0.70
C THR A 214 -3.22 28.51 0.85
N ASP A 215 -2.80 29.11 -0.27
CA ASP A 215 -2.12 30.40 -0.31
C ASP A 215 -3.10 31.58 -0.48
N LEU A 216 -4.41 31.29 -0.60
CA LEU A 216 -5.44 32.31 -0.77
C LEU A 216 -5.86 32.90 0.58
N SER A 217 -6.13 34.20 0.57
CA SER A 217 -6.71 34.97 1.70
C SER A 217 -8.10 35.49 1.34
N PRO A 218 -8.93 35.95 2.30
CA PRO A 218 -10.21 36.57 1.98
C PRO A 218 -10.08 37.76 1.01
N SER A 219 -9.03 38.57 1.13
CA SER A 219 -8.73 39.68 0.22
C SER A 219 -8.35 39.24 -1.20
N SER A 220 -8.14 37.94 -1.45
CA SER A 220 -7.93 37.39 -2.80
C SER A 220 -9.20 37.46 -3.64
N ILE A 221 -10.37 37.56 -2.99
CA ILE A 221 -11.64 37.87 -3.66
C ILE A 221 -11.75 39.39 -3.78
N GLU A 222 -11.29 39.93 -4.92
CA GLU A 222 -11.16 41.38 -5.14
C GLU A 222 -12.50 42.11 -5.22
N ASP A 223 -13.54 41.48 -5.78
CA ASP A 223 -14.90 42.04 -5.89
C ASP A 223 -15.83 41.33 -4.90
N GLN A 224 -16.21 42.04 -3.84
CA GLN A 224 -17.11 41.55 -2.78
C GLN A 224 -18.43 42.34 -2.77
N THR A 225 -18.93 42.72 -3.95
CA THR A 225 -20.16 43.53 -4.09
C THR A 225 -21.47 42.74 -4.01
N MET A 226 -21.39 41.41 -3.83
CA MET A 226 -22.54 40.52 -3.65
C MET A 226 -22.26 39.43 -2.60
N ASN A 227 -22.11 39.88 -1.35
CA ASN A 227 -22.03 39.00 -0.19
C ASN A 227 -23.43 38.56 0.24
N THR A 228 -23.64 37.27 0.48
CA THR A 228 -24.98 36.72 0.71
C THR A 228 -25.02 35.63 1.77
N ILE A 229 -26.21 35.43 2.34
CA ILE A 229 -26.62 34.18 2.98
C ILE A 229 -27.73 33.59 2.10
N GLY A 230 -27.50 32.40 1.56
CA GLY A 230 -28.45 31.60 0.80
C GLY A 230 -28.54 31.86 -0.70
N ARG A 231 -27.54 32.51 -1.32
CA ARG A 231 -27.50 32.76 -2.78
C ARG A 231 -26.10 32.58 -3.37
N SER A 232 -25.99 31.69 -4.35
CA SER A 232 -24.75 31.42 -5.10
C SER A 232 -24.48 32.44 -6.22
N PRO A 233 -23.21 32.70 -6.61
CA PRO A 233 -22.87 33.42 -7.84
C PRO A 233 -23.17 32.61 -9.11
N TRP A 234 -23.27 31.28 -9.02
CA TRP A 234 -23.69 30.36 -10.08
C TRP A 234 -25.22 30.30 -10.24
N PRO A 235 -25.78 29.72 -11.32
CA PRO A 235 -27.23 29.50 -11.48
C PRO A 235 -27.79 28.36 -10.60
N ASP A 236 -27.27 28.22 -9.38
CA ASP A 236 -27.65 27.20 -8.41
C ASP A 236 -28.99 27.51 -7.73
N ALA A 237 -29.52 26.57 -6.96
CA ALA A 237 -30.69 26.82 -6.13
C ALA A 237 -30.37 27.84 -5.02
N LEU A 238 -31.36 28.65 -4.65
CA LEU A 238 -31.34 29.38 -3.38
C LEU A 238 -31.36 28.37 -2.24
N PHE A 239 -30.66 28.71 -1.15
CA PHE A 239 -30.62 27.87 0.03
C PHE A 239 -32.00 27.75 0.68
N ALA A 240 -32.37 26.54 1.10
CA ALA A 240 -33.56 26.25 1.88
C ALA A 240 -33.18 25.81 3.30
N GLY A 241 -33.80 26.40 4.31
CA GLY A 241 -33.53 26.12 5.72
C GLY A 241 -33.86 27.30 6.61
N GLU A 242 -33.33 27.33 7.83
CA GLU A 242 -33.48 28.43 8.77
C GLU A 242 -32.13 28.92 9.28
N VAL A 243 -31.93 30.23 9.39
CA VAL A 243 -30.71 30.83 9.98
C VAL A 243 -31.10 31.62 11.22
N SER A 244 -30.42 31.39 12.35
CA SER A 244 -30.69 32.11 13.61
C SER A 244 -29.57 33.08 14.01
N ALA A 245 -28.33 32.82 13.62
CA ALA A 245 -27.20 33.72 13.81
C ALA A 245 -26.17 33.63 12.67
N PHE A 246 -25.51 34.75 12.35
CA PHE A 246 -24.42 34.82 11.39
C PHE A 246 -23.36 35.82 11.85
N ARG A 247 -22.09 35.42 11.91
CA ARG A 247 -20.96 36.27 12.33
C ARG A 247 -19.80 36.21 11.36
N VAL A 248 -19.10 37.33 11.22
CA VAL A 248 -17.85 37.42 10.45
C VAL A 248 -16.78 38.08 11.30
N TYR A 249 -15.60 37.49 11.35
CA TYR A 249 -14.39 38.02 11.99
C TYR A 249 -13.31 38.25 10.92
N ASP A 250 -12.46 39.27 11.10
CA ASP A 250 -11.28 39.57 10.27
C ASP A 250 -10.01 38.84 10.72
N ARG A 251 -10.19 37.77 11.50
CA ARG A 251 -9.13 36.89 12.01
C ARG A 251 -9.59 35.43 12.01
N ALA A 252 -8.64 34.52 12.04
CA ALA A 252 -8.90 33.13 12.37
C ALA A 252 -9.16 33.00 13.88
N LEU A 253 -10.32 32.44 14.27
CA LEU A 253 -10.59 32.06 15.65
C LEU A 253 -9.85 30.75 15.97
N SER A 254 -9.45 30.60 17.24
CA SER A 254 -8.94 29.31 17.74
C SER A 254 -10.07 28.29 17.89
N ALA A 255 -9.73 26.99 17.91
CA ALA A 255 -10.70 25.92 18.10
C ALA A 255 -11.53 26.10 19.40
N ASP A 256 -10.92 26.53 20.49
CA ASP A 256 -11.62 26.80 21.76
C ASP A 256 -12.63 27.96 21.63
N GLU A 257 -12.29 29.01 20.88
CA GLU A 257 -13.20 30.14 20.62
C GLU A 257 -14.38 29.70 19.74
N ILE A 258 -14.13 28.86 18.73
CA ILE A 258 -15.17 28.32 17.84
C ILE A 258 -16.11 27.39 18.61
N ALA A 259 -15.57 26.50 19.45
CA ALA A 259 -16.38 25.63 20.32
C ALA A 259 -17.23 26.43 21.32
N ALA A 260 -16.68 27.49 21.90
CA ALA A 260 -17.43 28.40 22.78
C ALA A 260 -18.56 29.13 22.03
N ALA A 261 -18.29 29.66 20.82
CA ALA A 261 -19.29 30.32 20.00
C ALA A 261 -20.42 29.35 19.58
N SER A 262 -20.08 28.11 19.22
CA SER A 262 -21.07 27.05 18.95
C SER A 262 -21.96 26.80 20.16
N ALA A 263 -21.40 26.66 21.36
CA ALA A 263 -22.20 26.43 22.57
C ALA A 263 -23.10 27.64 22.93
N ASP A 264 -22.61 28.85 22.73
CA ASP A 264 -23.38 30.08 22.99
C ASP A 264 -24.55 30.22 22.00
N ASP A 265 -24.34 29.92 20.72
CA ASP A 265 -25.38 30.01 19.68
C ASP A 265 -26.49 28.98 19.83
N ALA A 266 -26.18 27.81 20.40
CA ALA A 266 -27.18 26.79 20.69
C ALA A 266 -28.30 27.33 21.61
N ALA A 267 -28.02 28.36 22.41
CA ALA A 267 -29.01 28.98 23.30
C ALA A 267 -30.19 29.62 22.54
N PHE A 268 -30.01 30.07 21.29
CA PHE A 268 -31.11 30.63 20.49
C PHE A 268 -32.19 29.59 20.16
N ASN A 269 -31.80 28.32 20.05
CA ASN A 269 -32.65 27.20 19.66
C ASN A 269 -32.75 26.14 20.77
N HIS A 270 -32.63 26.59 22.03
CA HIS A 270 -32.45 25.72 23.19
C HIS A 270 -33.50 24.61 23.30
N ASP A 271 -34.79 24.93 23.15
CA ASP A 271 -35.87 23.96 23.33
C ASP A 271 -35.85 22.84 22.27
N GLU A 272 -35.44 23.16 21.03
CA GLU A 272 -35.32 22.19 19.94
C GLU A 272 -34.10 21.28 20.14
N ILE A 273 -32.95 21.87 20.48
CA ILE A 273 -31.71 21.12 20.79
C ILE A 273 -31.91 20.25 22.03
N GLN A 274 -32.60 20.74 23.07
CA GLN A 274 -32.96 19.94 24.24
C GLN A 274 -33.87 18.78 23.86
N SER A 275 -34.85 18.98 22.97
CA SER A 275 -35.71 17.90 22.48
C SER A 275 -34.93 16.88 21.66
N GLN A 276 -33.89 17.27 20.93
CA GLN A 276 -33.00 16.36 20.21
C GLN A 276 -32.15 15.54 21.19
N ALA A 277 -31.55 16.18 22.18
CA ALA A 277 -30.83 15.50 23.26
C ALA A 277 -31.73 14.50 23.99
N GLN A 278 -32.98 14.87 24.29
CA GLN A 278 -33.95 13.94 24.87
C GLN A 278 -34.30 12.79 23.90
N GLY A 279 -34.41 13.07 22.60
CA GLY A 279 -34.65 12.05 21.58
C GLY A 279 -33.55 10.99 21.49
N LEU A 280 -32.28 11.38 21.68
CA LEU A 280 -31.17 10.43 21.79
C LEU A 280 -31.34 9.50 23.00
N LEU A 281 -31.70 10.06 24.17
CA LEU A 281 -31.96 9.26 25.37
C LEU A 281 -33.19 8.36 25.24
N ASP A 282 -34.27 8.85 24.61
CA ASP A 282 -35.45 8.01 24.35
C ASP A 282 -35.11 6.87 23.37
N GLY A 283 -34.08 7.07 22.52
CA GLY A 283 -33.57 6.09 21.56
C GLY A 283 -32.79 4.92 22.17
N ILE A 284 -32.19 5.08 23.36
CA ILE A 284 -31.40 4.00 23.99
C ILE A 284 -32.26 2.88 24.58
N GLY A 285 -33.57 3.12 24.75
CA GLY A 285 -34.51 2.15 25.31
C GLY A 285 -34.42 1.96 26.84
N ASP A 286 -35.20 1.01 27.36
CA ASP A 286 -35.20 0.66 28.79
C ASP A 286 -34.07 -0.31 29.13
N LEU A 287 -33.45 -0.12 30.30
CA LEU A 287 -32.56 -1.12 30.90
C LEU A 287 -33.37 -2.22 31.63
N PRO A 288 -32.82 -3.44 31.77
CA PRO A 288 -33.45 -4.49 32.56
C PRO A 288 -33.61 -4.07 34.03
N GLU A 289 -34.79 -4.32 34.62
CA GLU A 289 -35.07 -4.03 36.04
C GLU A 289 -34.15 -4.83 36.99
N THR A 290 -33.67 -6.00 36.54
CA THR A 290 -32.79 -6.89 37.32
C THR A 290 -31.65 -7.44 36.48
N VAL A 291 -30.46 -7.55 37.06
CA VAL A 291 -29.28 -8.18 36.44
C VAL A 291 -28.79 -9.35 37.31
N ASP A 292 -28.59 -10.52 36.69
CA ASP A 292 -28.11 -11.75 37.33
C ASP A 292 -26.80 -12.29 36.74
N GLY A 293 -26.11 -11.48 35.93
CA GLY A 293 -24.77 -11.72 35.40
C GLY A 293 -23.70 -10.75 35.93
N ASP A 294 -22.54 -10.77 35.30
CA ASP A 294 -21.36 -9.94 35.62
C ASP A 294 -21.20 -8.71 34.72
N TYR A 295 -22.19 -8.45 33.87
CA TYR A 295 -22.21 -7.34 32.92
C TYR A 295 -23.64 -6.90 32.59
N LEU A 296 -23.78 -5.62 32.29
CA LEU A 296 -24.96 -4.97 31.77
C LEU A 296 -24.55 -4.07 30.60
N ALA A 297 -25.03 -4.35 29.40
CA ALA A 297 -24.77 -3.48 28.26
C ALA A 297 -25.42 -2.10 28.49
N LEU A 298 -24.61 -1.05 28.37
CA LEU A 298 -25.02 0.34 28.51
C LEU A 298 -24.91 1.01 27.12
N PRO A 299 -26.03 1.27 26.43
CA PRO A 299 -25.98 1.86 25.10
C PRO A 299 -25.36 3.25 25.13
N THR A 300 -24.41 3.51 24.23
CA THR A 300 -23.69 4.79 24.13
C THR A 300 -24.18 5.67 23.00
N ALA A 301 -25.05 5.17 22.12
CA ALA A 301 -25.50 5.88 20.91
C ALA A 301 -24.32 6.48 20.12
N ASP A 302 -23.40 5.62 19.67
CA ASP A 302 -22.18 6.02 18.95
C ASP A 302 -21.27 7.00 19.71
N GLY A 303 -21.39 7.05 21.04
CA GLY A 303 -20.62 7.92 21.93
C GLY A 303 -21.37 9.17 22.40
N ASP A 304 -22.57 9.44 21.88
CA ASP A 304 -23.38 10.60 22.26
C ASP A 304 -23.96 10.51 23.69
N VAL A 305 -24.04 9.30 24.25
CA VAL A 305 -24.58 9.03 25.58
C VAL A 305 -23.48 8.54 26.51
N SER A 306 -23.34 9.25 27.63
CA SER A 306 -22.47 8.90 28.75
C SER A 306 -23.29 8.37 29.92
N TRP A 307 -22.67 7.53 30.75
CA TRP A 307 -23.33 6.91 31.91
C TRP A 307 -22.65 7.31 33.22
N SER A 308 -23.44 7.44 34.27
CA SER A 308 -22.96 7.59 35.64
C SER A 308 -23.71 6.65 36.57
N SER A 309 -23.07 6.21 37.65
CA SER A 309 -23.63 5.23 38.60
C SER A 309 -23.69 5.78 40.02
N SER A 310 -24.81 5.53 40.70
CA SER A 310 -24.95 5.86 42.13
C SER A 310 -24.03 5.02 43.03
N ASP A 311 -23.59 3.84 42.55
CA ASP A 311 -22.64 2.96 43.23
C ASP A 311 -21.79 2.19 42.20
N ALA A 312 -20.72 2.84 41.75
CA ALA A 312 -19.76 2.28 40.79
C ALA A 312 -19.04 1.01 41.29
N SER A 313 -19.13 0.68 42.58
CA SER A 313 -18.57 -0.57 43.11
C SER A 313 -19.47 -1.80 42.87
N VAL A 314 -20.71 -1.58 42.44
CA VAL A 314 -21.71 -2.62 42.15
C VAL A 314 -21.99 -2.69 40.65
N ILE A 315 -22.30 -1.56 40.01
CA ILE A 315 -22.36 -1.42 38.54
C ILE A 315 -21.51 -0.21 38.15
N ALA A 316 -20.43 -0.44 37.41
CA ALA A 316 -19.56 0.61 36.93
C ALA A 316 -20.15 1.34 35.70
N GLU A 317 -19.59 2.49 35.35
CA GLU A 317 -20.06 3.35 34.24
C GLU A 317 -19.86 2.72 32.86
N ASP A 318 -19.02 1.69 32.79
CA ASP A 318 -18.80 0.87 31.59
C ASP A 318 -19.78 -0.31 31.49
N GLY A 319 -20.61 -0.56 32.50
CA GLY A 319 -21.55 -1.68 32.56
C GLY A 319 -21.03 -2.92 33.29
N SER A 320 -19.78 -2.94 33.76
CA SER A 320 -19.24 -4.05 34.56
C SER A 320 -20.01 -4.23 35.87
N VAL A 321 -20.43 -5.45 36.19
CA VAL A 321 -21.25 -5.75 37.38
C VAL A 321 -20.49 -6.60 38.39
N THR A 322 -20.35 -6.09 39.62
CA THR A 322 -19.84 -6.86 40.76
C THR A 322 -21.00 -7.45 41.54
N GLN A 323 -21.34 -8.71 41.25
CA GLN A 323 -22.43 -9.40 41.95
C GLN A 323 -22.14 -9.62 43.44
N PRO A 324 -23.14 -9.41 44.32
CA PRO A 324 -23.09 -9.87 45.71
C PRO A 324 -22.81 -11.38 45.80
N GLU A 325 -22.14 -11.82 46.88
CA GLU A 325 -21.87 -13.24 47.10
C GLU A 325 -23.16 -14.06 47.28
N GLN A 326 -23.07 -15.36 47.00
CA GLN A 326 -24.19 -16.28 47.09
C GLN A 326 -24.90 -16.20 48.45
N GLY A 327 -26.20 -15.93 48.44
CA GLY A 327 -27.04 -15.80 49.64
C GLY A 327 -27.05 -14.41 50.30
N ALA A 328 -26.38 -13.41 49.73
CA ALA A 328 -26.56 -12.00 50.10
C ALA A 328 -27.92 -11.46 49.61
N ASP A 329 -28.32 -10.28 50.11
CA ASP A 329 -29.49 -9.57 49.61
C ASP A 329 -29.17 -8.87 48.26
N PRO A 330 -30.13 -8.73 47.33
CA PRO A 330 -29.96 -7.93 46.12
C PRO A 330 -29.63 -6.46 46.43
N VAL A 331 -28.87 -5.82 45.54
CA VAL A 331 -28.46 -4.40 45.68
C VAL A 331 -29.06 -3.57 44.55
N SER A 332 -29.71 -2.46 44.86
CA SER A 332 -30.24 -1.51 43.86
C SER A 332 -29.23 -0.42 43.56
N VAL A 333 -29.04 -0.11 42.28
CA VAL A 333 -28.20 0.96 41.75
C VAL A 333 -29.04 1.84 40.83
N THR A 334 -28.89 3.16 40.91
CA THR A 334 -29.42 4.09 39.92
C THR A 334 -28.33 4.42 38.92
N LEU A 335 -28.59 4.13 37.64
CA LEU A 335 -27.76 4.51 36.52
C LEU A 335 -28.38 5.74 35.83
N THR A 336 -27.58 6.75 35.56
CA THR A 336 -28.03 7.98 34.89
C THR A 336 -27.33 8.09 33.55
N ALA A 337 -28.09 7.97 32.46
CA ALA A 337 -27.65 8.30 31.11
C ALA A 337 -27.71 9.82 30.91
N ALA A 338 -26.70 10.39 30.28
CA ALA A 338 -26.61 11.81 29.98
C ALA A 338 -26.05 12.05 28.58
N THR A 339 -26.63 12.98 27.86
CA THR A 339 -26.13 13.46 26.56
C THR A 339 -26.12 14.98 26.56
N THR A 340 -25.17 15.54 25.81
CA THR A 340 -24.99 16.99 25.69
C THR A 340 -24.81 17.34 24.23
N ILE A 341 -25.72 18.13 23.68
CA ILE A 341 -25.57 18.72 22.35
C ILE A 341 -25.24 20.19 22.55
N ARG A 342 -24.01 20.59 22.20
CA ARG A 342 -23.55 21.98 22.20
C ARG A 342 -23.84 22.72 23.52
N GLY A 343 -23.53 22.07 24.64
CA GLY A 343 -23.72 22.61 26.00
C GLY A 343 -25.11 22.42 26.61
N ILE A 344 -26.11 21.99 25.84
CA ILE A 344 -27.47 21.70 26.32
C ILE A 344 -27.57 20.21 26.62
N SER A 345 -27.93 19.88 27.86
CA SER A 345 -27.91 18.49 28.35
C SER A 345 -29.30 17.94 28.63
N ALA A 346 -29.48 16.65 28.40
CA ALA A 346 -30.60 15.85 28.86
C ALA A 346 -30.09 14.68 29.71
N THR A 347 -30.93 14.16 30.62
CA THR A 347 -30.59 13.03 31.49
C THR A 347 -31.78 12.09 31.70
N ALA A 348 -31.52 10.78 31.82
CA ALA A 348 -32.51 9.76 32.16
C ALA A 348 -31.98 8.81 33.25
N ASP A 349 -32.80 8.54 34.27
CA ASP A 349 -32.46 7.66 35.39
C ASP A 349 -33.10 6.27 35.25
N PHE A 350 -32.31 5.23 35.50
CA PHE A 350 -32.72 3.84 35.46
C PHE A 350 -32.39 3.16 36.80
N GLU A 351 -33.39 2.53 37.42
CA GLU A 351 -33.19 1.76 38.65
C GLU A 351 -32.98 0.28 38.30
N VAL A 352 -31.80 -0.25 38.62
CA VAL A 352 -31.39 -1.63 38.33
C VAL A 352 -31.08 -2.37 39.62
N GLN A 353 -31.65 -3.56 39.79
CA GLN A 353 -31.36 -4.44 40.92
C GLN A 353 -30.39 -5.56 40.53
N VAL A 354 -29.19 -5.56 41.13
CA VAL A 354 -28.21 -6.65 40.97
C VAL A 354 -28.55 -7.78 41.93
N LEU A 355 -28.82 -8.96 41.37
CA LEU A 355 -29.10 -10.17 42.14
C LEU A 355 -27.78 -10.80 42.66
N PRO A 356 -27.81 -11.45 43.84
CA PRO A 356 -26.66 -12.21 44.34
C PRO A 356 -26.32 -13.35 43.37
N SER A 357 -25.03 -13.62 43.21
CA SER A 357 -24.56 -14.67 42.31
C SER A 357 -25.11 -16.05 42.70
N SER A 358 -25.50 -16.84 41.71
CA SER A 358 -25.93 -18.24 41.93
C SER A 358 -24.74 -19.20 42.07
N ALA A 359 -23.56 -18.79 41.59
CA ALA A 359 -22.32 -19.55 41.62
C ALA A 359 -21.73 -19.66 43.04
N SER A 360 -21.16 -20.82 43.34
CA SER A 360 -20.33 -21.05 44.52
C SER A 360 -19.03 -20.24 44.49
N THR A 361 -18.36 -20.08 45.63
CA THR A 361 -17.07 -19.39 45.70
C THR A 361 -16.03 -20.06 44.80
N GLU A 362 -16.04 -21.39 44.71
CA GLU A 362 -15.15 -22.18 43.84
C GLU A 362 -15.44 -21.95 42.36
N GLU A 363 -16.72 -21.92 41.95
CA GLU A 363 -17.11 -21.62 40.55
C GLU A 363 -16.72 -20.19 40.15
N ARG A 364 -16.91 -19.22 41.04
CA ARG A 364 -16.47 -17.84 40.80
C ARG A 364 -14.95 -17.72 40.70
N ALA A 365 -14.21 -18.49 41.49
CA ALA A 365 -12.75 -18.55 41.37
C ALA A 365 -12.33 -19.18 40.03
N ALA A 366 -13.03 -20.21 39.56
CA ALA A 366 -12.81 -20.81 38.23
C ALA A 366 -13.08 -19.83 37.08
N LEU A 367 -14.18 -19.05 37.16
CA LEU A 367 -14.48 -18.00 36.17
C LEU A 367 -13.42 -16.90 36.17
N ALA A 368 -13.00 -16.42 37.34
CA ALA A 368 -11.93 -15.42 37.44
C ALA A 368 -10.59 -15.93 36.89
N ALA A 369 -10.28 -17.22 37.07
CA ALA A 369 -9.06 -17.84 36.55
C ALA A 369 -9.00 -17.92 35.01
N GLN A 370 -10.14 -17.74 34.32
CA GLN A 370 -10.19 -17.66 32.85
C GLN A 370 -9.52 -16.40 32.31
N GLN A 371 -9.43 -15.33 33.12
CA GLN A 371 -8.76 -14.08 32.75
C GLN A 371 -7.23 -14.20 32.76
N TYR A 372 -6.69 -15.30 33.30
CA TYR A 372 -5.26 -15.54 33.35
C TYR A 372 -4.83 -16.61 32.33
N ALA A 373 -4.08 -16.19 31.33
CA ALA A 373 -3.44 -17.02 30.32
C ALA A 373 -2.00 -16.56 30.11
N VAL A 374 -1.11 -17.50 29.75
CA VAL A 374 0.29 -17.22 29.45
C VAL A 374 0.50 -17.38 27.95
N PRO A 375 1.20 -16.44 27.26
CA PRO A 375 1.54 -16.63 25.86
C PRO A 375 2.22 -17.98 25.62
N SER A 376 1.84 -18.65 24.54
CA SER A 376 2.38 -19.99 24.22
C SER A 376 3.87 -19.94 23.81
N VAL A 377 4.37 -18.77 23.41
CA VAL A 377 5.78 -18.53 23.06
C VAL A 377 6.27 -17.30 23.79
N ILE A 378 7.40 -17.40 24.48
CA ILE A 378 8.06 -16.29 25.17
C ILE A 378 9.57 -16.32 24.95
N THR A 379 10.22 -15.18 25.14
CA THR A 379 11.69 -15.07 25.13
C THR A 379 12.28 -15.41 26.50
N ASP A 380 13.51 -15.93 26.53
CA ASP A 380 14.28 -16.20 27.74
C ASP A 380 14.37 -14.97 28.66
N GLY A 381 13.90 -15.15 29.91
CA GLY A 381 13.84 -14.12 30.92
C GLY A 381 12.57 -13.27 30.90
N ALA A 382 11.59 -13.59 30.04
CA ALA A 382 10.32 -12.89 30.02
C ALA A 382 9.56 -13.07 31.35
N ALA A 383 8.99 -11.97 31.84
CA ALA A 383 8.08 -11.98 32.98
C ALA A 383 6.75 -12.65 32.58
N LEU A 384 6.17 -13.42 33.50
CA LEU A 384 4.81 -13.89 33.34
C LEU A 384 3.83 -12.70 33.38
N PRO A 385 2.66 -12.81 32.72
CA PRO A 385 1.69 -11.73 32.70
C PRO A 385 1.29 -11.29 34.12
N GLU A 386 1.13 -9.98 34.31
CA GLU A 386 0.57 -9.45 35.56
C GLU A 386 -0.89 -9.88 35.70
N ALA A 387 -1.33 -10.13 36.94
CA ALA A 387 -2.70 -10.53 37.20
C ALA A 387 -3.68 -9.38 36.87
N PRO A 388 -4.82 -9.67 36.23
CA PRO A 388 -5.89 -8.69 36.05
C PRO A 388 -6.39 -8.13 37.39
N SER A 389 -6.99 -6.94 37.33
CA SER A 389 -7.64 -6.33 38.51
C SER A 389 -8.66 -7.29 39.14
N GLY A 390 -8.63 -7.43 40.47
CA GLY A 390 -9.51 -8.34 41.21
C GLY A 390 -9.07 -9.81 41.22
N VAL A 391 -7.97 -10.15 40.55
CA VAL A 391 -7.36 -11.48 40.50
C VAL A 391 -5.93 -11.42 41.05
N THR A 392 -5.53 -12.48 41.75
CA THR A 392 -4.14 -12.73 42.14
C THR A 392 -3.65 -13.95 41.39
N ALA A 393 -2.43 -13.89 40.85
CA ALA A 393 -1.78 -15.00 40.16
C ALA A 393 -0.39 -15.20 40.77
N THR A 394 -0.15 -16.38 41.33
CA THR A 394 1.10 -16.74 41.99
C THR A 394 1.74 -17.92 41.27
N PRO A 395 2.82 -17.72 40.51
CA PRO A 395 3.60 -18.81 39.94
C PRO A 395 4.20 -19.67 41.06
N ILE A 396 3.96 -20.99 41.02
CA ILE A 396 4.38 -21.91 42.10
C ILE A 396 5.47 -22.90 41.68
N GLU A 397 5.46 -23.35 40.43
CA GLU A 397 6.49 -24.26 39.90
C GLU A 397 6.62 -24.11 38.38
N ALA A 398 7.79 -24.45 37.86
CA ALA A 398 8.02 -24.63 36.43
C ALA A 398 8.85 -25.90 36.18
N THR A 399 8.57 -26.58 35.06
CA THR A 399 9.35 -27.72 34.55
C THR A 399 9.86 -27.38 33.16
N GLY A 400 11.06 -27.81 32.80
CA GLY A 400 11.70 -27.47 31.51
C GLY A 400 12.42 -26.11 31.49
N ALA A 401 11.97 -25.15 32.32
CA ALA A 401 12.58 -23.84 32.53
C ALA A 401 12.80 -23.54 34.02
N VAL A 402 13.52 -22.45 34.31
CA VAL A 402 13.78 -21.93 35.66
C VAL A 402 12.84 -20.75 35.93
N LEU A 403 12.00 -20.88 36.95
CA LEU A 403 11.16 -19.79 37.44
C LEU A 403 11.91 -18.99 38.53
N SER A 404 12.14 -17.70 38.29
CA SER A 404 12.78 -16.79 39.25
C SER A 404 12.13 -15.41 39.21
N ASP A 405 11.73 -14.88 40.36
CA ASP A 405 11.11 -13.54 40.50
C ASP A 405 9.94 -13.28 39.53
N GLY A 406 9.16 -14.32 39.21
CA GLY A 406 8.02 -14.24 38.30
C GLY A 406 8.37 -14.29 36.80
N ALA A 407 9.64 -14.49 36.45
CA ALA A 407 10.10 -14.68 35.08
C ALA A 407 10.48 -16.14 34.80
N LEU A 408 10.29 -16.58 33.56
CA LEU A 408 10.75 -17.87 33.06
C LEU A 408 12.04 -17.70 32.28
N SER A 409 13.07 -18.45 32.66
CA SER A 409 14.36 -18.47 31.99
C SER A 409 14.79 -19.87 31.60
N LEU A 410 15.56 -20.00 30.54
CA LEU A 410 16.14 -21.26 30.13
C LEU A 410 17.15 -21.78 31.15
N ALA A 411 17.26 -23.10 31.27
CA ALA A 411 18.30 -23.75 32.07
C ALA A 411 19.64 -23.88 31.31
N GLY A 412 19.64 -23.61 30.00
CA GLY A 412 20.77 -23.67 29.07
C GLY A 412 20.53 -22.74 27.88
N ASP A 413 21.18 -22.99 26.75
CA ASP A 413 21.21 -22.07 25.60
C ASP A 413 20.30 -22.53 24.44
N GLU A 414 19.41 -23.50 24.65
CA GLU A 414 18.56 -24.11 23.62
C GLU A 414 17.09 -23.85 23.93
N THR A 415 16.26 -23.73 22.89
CA THR A 415 14.79 -23.67 23.02
C THR A 415 14.25 -24.82 23.89
N ALA A 416 13.31 -24.50 24.79
CA ALA A 416 12.73 -25.48 25.71
C ALA A 416 11.20 -25.44 25.74
N ASP A 417 10.58 -26.61 25.59
CA ASP A 417 9.19 -26.84 25.95
C ASP A 417 9.09 -26.89 27.49
N ALA A 418 8.53 -25.84 28.06
CA ALA A 418 8.35 -25.68 29.49
C ALA A 418 6.87 -25.81 29.89
N THR A 419 6.64 -26.12 31.16
CA THR A 419 5.34 -25.93 31.78
C THR A 419 5.48 -25.01 32.98
N VAL A 420 4.53 -24.10 33.18
CA VAL A 420 4.45 -23.24 34.36
C VAL A 420 3.11 -23.42 35.05
N THR A 421 3.16 -23.71 36.34
CA THR A 421 1.98 -23.86 37.19
C THR A 421 1.76 -22.59 37.99
N VAL A 422 0.55 -22.03 37.88
CA VAL A 422 0.15 -20.79 38.55
C VAL A 422 -1.08 -21.06 39.41
N GLU A 423 -1.02 -20.64 40.68
CA GLU A 423 -2.20 -20.59 41.56
C GLU A 423 -2.89 -19.23 41.41
N ILE A 424 -4.16 -19.26 41.02
CA ILE A 424 -4.96 -18.09 40.74
C ILE A 424 -6.10 -18.02 41.76
N ALA A 425 -6.35 -16.85 42.33
CA ALA A 425 -7.47 -16.63 43.25
C ALA A 425 -8.09 -15.25 43.04
N ARG A 426 -9.36 -15.10 43.40
CA ARG A 426 -10.00 -13.79 43.50
C ARG A 426 -9.42 -13.04 44.70
N GLU A 427 -9.16 -11.74 44.56
CA GLU A 427 -8.72 -10.90 45.68
C GLU A 427 -9.72 -10.88 46.84
N SER A 428 -11.02 -11.04 46.53
CA SER A 428 -12.12 -11.12 47.49
C SER A 428 -12.22 -12.47 48.21
N ALA A 429 -11.59 -13.52 47.70
CA ALA A 429 -11.58 -14.87 48.27
C ALA A 429 -10.21 -15.54 48.10
N PRO A 430 -9.13 -14.99 48.70
CA PRO A 430 -7.75 -15.42 48.45
C PRO A 430 -7.44 -16.86 48.92
N ASP A 431 -8.28 -17.42 49.79
CA ASP A 431 -8.13 -18.80 50.30
C ASP A 431 -8.68 -19.87 49.34
N VAL A 432 -9.37 -19.47 48.26
CA VAL A 432 -9.92 -20.37 47.23
C VAL A 432 -9.12 -20.19 45.94
N THR A 433 -8.21 -21.13 45.68
CA THR A 433 -7.30 -21.10 44.54
C THR A 433 -7.73 -22.07 43.44
N VAL A 434 -7.43 -21.69 42.20
CA VAL A 434 -7.50 -22.51 40.99
C VAL A 434 -6.09 -22.66 40.46
N THR A 435 -5.66 -23.89 40.22
CA THR A 435 -4.32 -24.16 39.70
C THR A 435 -4.40 -24.39 38.20
N LYS A 436 -3.68 -23.59 37.42
CA LYS A 436 -3.53 -23.77 35.96
C LYS A 436 -2.09 -24.12 35.63
N THR A 437 -1.90 -25.07 34.71
CA THR A 437 -0.58 -25.46 34.21
C THR A 437 -0.52 -25.15 32.72
N PHE A 438 0.27 -24.15 32.37
CA PHE A 438 0.41 -23.68 30.99
C PHE A 438 1.61 -24.36 30.34
N SER A 439 1.45 -24.80 29.09
CA SER A 439 2.56 -25.18 28.20
C SER A 439 3.08 -23.93 27.49
N VAL A 440 4.39 -23.73 27.49
CA VAL A 440 5.06 -22.55 26.94
C VAL A 440 6.37 -22.95 26.27
N ALA A 441 6.60 -22.52 25.05
CA ALA A 441 7.91 -22.56 24.39
C ALA A 441 8.74 -21.35 24.83
N VAL A 442 9.88 -21.59 25.46
CA VAL A 442 10.83 -20.54 25.86
C VAL A 442 11.97 -20.52 24.84
N LEU A 443 12.12 -19.40 24.14
CA LEU A 443 13.11 -19.22 23.08
C LEU A 443 14.36 -18.48 23.61
N PRO A 444 15.59 -18.86 23.22
CA PRO A 444 16.78 -18.06 23.44
C PRO A 444 16.62 -16.63 22.91
N GLN A 445 17.31 -15.65 23.51
CA GLN A 445 17.17 -14.24 23.12
C GLN A 445 17.59 -13.96 21.67
N ASP A 446 18.53 -14.75 21.15
CA ASP A 446 19.02 -14.68 19.76
C ASP A 446 18.20 -15.54 18.77
N GLU A 447 17.25 -16.34 19.27
CA GLU A 447 16.31 -17.12 18.46
C GLU A 447 14.86 -16.57 18.55
N ALA A 448 14.67 -15.40 19.17
CA ALA A 448 13.37 -14.77 19.36
C ALA A 448 13.36 -13.31 18.87
N ALA A 449 12.27 -12.93 18.20
CA ALA A 449 12.00 -11.55 17.81
C ALA A 449 10.66 -11.09 18.41
N GLN A 450 10.56 -9.78 18.69
CA GLN A 450 9.25 -9.15 18.89
C GLN A 450 8.69 -8.74 17.54
N LEU A 451 7.37 -8.71 17.41
CA LEU A 451 6.66 -8.28 16.21
C LEU A 451 5.49 -7.41 16.65
N ALA A 452 5.38 -6.21 16.10
CA ALA A 452 4.20 -5.37 16.27
C ALA A 452 3.24 -5.58 15.10
N ALA A 453 1.95 -5.78 15.40
CA ALA A 453 0.86 -5.78 14.43
C ALA A 453 -0.09 -4.63 14.73
N TYR A 454 -0.34 -3.75 13.76
CA TYR A 454 -1.03 -2.48 14.00
C TYR A 454 -1.81 -2.00 12.78
N HIS A 455 -2.62 -0.96 12.99
CA HIS A 455 -3.18 -0.14 11.92
C HIS A 455 -2.76 1.32 12.12
N ARG A 456 -2.97 2.14 11.09
CA ARG A 456 -2.55 3.54 11.06
C ARG A 456 -3.75 4.49 11.08
N THR A 457 -3.50 5.74 11.48
CA THR A 457 -4.39 6.86 11.23
C THR A 457 -4.27 7.27 9.76
N PRO A 458 -5.39 7.34 9.00
CA PRO A 458 -5.35 7.77 7.60
C PRO A 458 -4.79 9.18 7.44
N THR A 459 -4.12 9.42 6.30
CA THR A 459 -3.74 10.75 5.82
C THR A 459 -4.28 10.95 4.40
N SER A 460 -3.44 11.00 3.36
CA SER A 460 -3.89 11.21 1.97
C SER A 460 -3.30 10.18 1.01
N GLU A 461 -3.85 10.13 -0.20
CA GLU A 461 -3.35 9.29 -1.30
C GLU A 461 -1.93 9.73 -1.74
N GLN A 462 -1.61 11.02 -1.63
CA GLN A 462 -0.26 11.56 -1.96
C GLN A 462 0.81 11.13 -0.95
N GLU A 463 0.43 10.74 0.26
CA GLU A 463 1.33 10.14 1.25
C GLU A 463 1.28 8.59 1.24
N ALA A 464 0.56 7.99 0.28
CA ALA A 464 0.31 6.55 0.23
C ALA A 464 -0.23 5.97 1.55
N ASN A 465 -1.11 6.71 2.23
CA ASN A 465 -1.69 6.33 3.53
C ASN A 465 -3.15 6.81 3.65
N ASN A 466 -3.90 6.81 2.56
CA ASN A 466 -5.36 7.03 2.61
C ASN A 466 -6.06 5.91 3.40
N ALA A 467 -7.36 6.07 3.67
CA ALA A 467 -8.13 5.16 4.53
C ALA A 467 -8.09 3.69 4.08
N ASP A 468 -8.03 3.42 2.77
CA ASP A 468 -7.96 2.06 2.24
C ASP A 468 -6.67 1.33 2.66
N VAL A 469 -5.58 2.08 2.82
CA VAL A 469 -4.24 1.60 3.18
C VAL A 469 -4.06 1.60 4.71
N ALA A 470 -4.42 2.70 5.37
CA ALA A 470 -4.25 2.88 6.80
C ALA A 470 -5.08 1.90 7.63
N TYR A 471 -6.30 1.59 7.19
CA TYR A 471 -7.20 0.60 7.81
C TYR A 471 -7.00 -0.81 7.26
N SER A 472 -5.74 -1.22 7.23
CA SER A 472 -5.28 -2.59 7.00
C SER A 472 -4.40 -3.03 8.18
N MET A 473 -3.93 -4.27 8.19
CA MET A 473 -2.92 -4.69 9.15
C MET A 473 -1.52 -4.43 8.59
N HIS A 474 -0.68 -3.83 9.42
CA HIS A 474 0.72 -3.51 9.20
C HIS A 474 1.57 -4.29 10.19
N LEU A 475 2.83 -4.54 9.84
CA LEU A 475 3.79 -5.22 10.70
C LEU A 475 5.06 -4.38 10.87
N ALA A 476 5.70 -4.48 12.03
CA ALA A 476 7.01 -3.88 12.27
C ALA A 476 7.90 -4.77 13.14
N LEU A 477 9.20 -4.76 12.84
CA LEU A 477 10.23 -5.45 13.61
C LEU A 477 11.03 -4.45 14.47
N PRO A 478 11.70 -4.90 15.55
CA PRO A 478 12.53 -4.04 16.38
C PRO A 478 13.70 -3.43 15.60
N ALA A 479 13.99 -2.16 15.86
CA ALA A 479 15.14 -1.41 15.36
C ALA A 479 15.89 -0.74 16.52
N THR A 480 17.00 -0.07 16.22
CA THR A 480 17.88 0.55 17.25
C THR A 480 17.13 1.53 18.16
N ASP A 481 16.20 2.31 17.61
CA ASP A 481 15.48 3.39 18.31
C ASP A 481 13.94 3.24 18.21
N GLY A 482 13.41 2.01 18.24
CA GLY A 482 11.96 1.76 18.20
C GLY A 482 11.60 0.61 17.25
N TRP A 483 10.57 0.81 16.45
CA TRP A 483 10.12 -0.14 15.42
C TRP A 483 10.55 0.30 14.01
N ALA A 484 10.87 -0.67 13.16
CA ALA A 484 11.01 -0.53 11.72
C ALA A 484 9.79 -1.16 11.03
N PRO A 485 8.89 -0.36 10.45
CA PRO A 485 7.79 -0.87 9.62
C PRO A 485 8.28 -1.73 8.46
N LEU A 486 7.55 -2.81 8.20
CA LEU A 486 7.73 -3.65 7.01
C LEU A 486 6.87 -3.12 5.85
N ASN A 487 7.19 -3.52 4.62
CA ASN A 487 6.47 -3.17 3.39
C ASN A 487 6.27 -1.65 3.20
N GLU A 488 7.32 -0.87 3.47
CA GLU A 488 7.31 0.61 3.55
C GLU A 488 6.14 1.20 4.36
N ASN A 489 5.65 0.48 5.38
CA ASN A 489 4.50 0.90 6.20
C ASN A 489 3.16 0.99 5.41
N TYR A 490 3.01 0.31 4.27
CA TYR A 490 1.79 0.38 3.44
C TYR A 490 0.65 -0.51 3.96
N GLY A 491 0.88 -1.80 4.15
CA GLY A 491 -0.16 -2.74 4.59
C GLY A 491 0.13 -4.14 4.09
N ILE A 492 -0.13 -5.15 4.90
CA ILE A 492 0.26 -6.56 4.66
C ILE A 492 -0.95 -7.50 4.70
N PHE A 493 -2.06 -7.09 5.32
CA PHE A 493 -3.30 -7.85 5.26
C PHE A 493 -4.51 -6.92 5.20
N PHE A 494 -5.34 -7.16 4.19
CA PHE A 494 -6.57 -6.43 3.93
C PHE A 494 -7.74 -7.41 4.00
N PRO A 495 -8.86 -7.05 4.64
CA PRO A 495 -10.02 -7.92 4.69
C PRO A 495 -10.74 -7.95 3.34
N LYS A 496 -11.40 -9.07 3.06
CA LYS A 496 -12.22 -9.26 1.87
C LYS A 496 -13.50 -8.44 1.93
N THR A 497 -14.07 -8.21 0.75
CA THR A 497 -15.42 -7.67 0.59
C THR A 497 -16.44 -8.51 1.36
N SER A 498 -17.44 -7.85 1.93
CA SER A 498 -18.50 -8.48 2.73
C SER A 498 -19.38 -9.50 1.98
N ALA A 499 -19.34 -9.50 0.65
CA ALA A 499 -20.01 -10.47 -0.20
C ALA A 499 -19.28 -10.57 -1.55
N PRO A 500 -19.45 -11.66 -2.32
CA PRO A 500 -18.91 -11.78 -3.66
C PRO A 500 -19.33 -10.63 -4.58
N MET A 501 -18.50 -10.32 -5.57
CA MET A 501 -18.77 -9.24 -6.50
C MET A 501 -20.10 -9.44 -7.25
N PRO A 502 -20.96 -8.41 -7.33
CA PRO A 502 -22.17 -8.46 -8.16
C PRO A 502 -21.85 -8.67 -9.64
N ALA A 503 -22.77 -9.29 -10.38
CA ALA A 503 -22.59 -9.54 -11.83
C ALA A 503 -22.42 -8.25 -12.68
N GLY A 504 -22.82 -7.09 -12.15
CA GLY A 504 -22.65 -5.79 -12.79
C GLY A 504 -21.29 -5.13 -12.57
N GLY A 505 -20.41 -5.77 -11.79
CA GLY A 505 -19.12 -5.22 -11.37
C GLY A 505 -19.08 -4.89 -9.87
N PRO A 506 -17.96 -4.33 -9.39
CA PRO A 506 -17.71 -4.06 -7.98
C PRO A 506 -18.60 -2.95 -7.43
N SER A 507 -18.78 -2.99 -6.11
CA SER A 507 -19.59 -2.03 -5.36
C SER A 507 -18.82 -1.56 -4.13
N SER A 508 -18.64 -0.24 -4.00
CA SER A 508 -17.95 0.35 -2.85
C SER A 508 -18.62 0.00 -1.52
N SER A 509 -19.93 -0.23 -1.51
CA SER A 509 -20.68 -0.66 -0.32
C SER A 509 -20.31 -2.06 0.19
N LEU A 510 -19.64 -2.89 -0.62
CA LEU A 510 -19.19 -4.23 -0.23
C LEU A 510 -17.76 -4.23 0.30
N ILE A 511 -16.96 -3.21 -0.02
CA ILE A 511 -15.55 -3.10 0.39
C ILE A 511 -15.46 -2.94 1.90
N ARG A 512 -14.51 -3.65 2.51
CA ARG A 512 -14.26 -3.61 3.95
C ARG A 512 -12.82 -3.23 4.24
N SER A 513 -12.63 -2.72 5.44
CA SER A 513 -11.33 -2.40 6.02
C SER A 513 -11.28 -2.96 7.44
N LEU A 514 -10.15 -2.84 8.13
CA LEU A 514 -10.00 -3.30 9.50
C LEU A 514 -9.32 -2.26 10.41
N LYS A 515 -9.62 -2.35 11.70
CA LYS A 515 -8.98 -1.62 12.80
C LYS A 515 -8.58 -2.59 13.89
N ASN A 516 -7.59 -2.19 14.69
CA ASN A 516 -7.11 -2.92 15.86
C ASN A 516 -6.76 -4.39 15.56
N PRO A 517 -5.90 -4.67 14.57
CA PRO A 517 -5.45 -6.03 14.32
C PRO A 517 -4.65 -6.55 15.51
N ALA A 518 -4.87 -7.81 15.86
CA ALA A 518 -4.14 -8.50 16.91
C ALA A 518 -3.70 -9.89 16.46
N LEU A 519 -2.39 -10.13 16.53
CA LEU A 519 -1.79 -11.42 16.26
C LEU A 519 -1.71 -12.28 17.51
N PHE A 520 -1.83 -13.59 17.31
CA PHE A 520 -1.64 -14.60 18.36
C PHE A 520 -1.13 -15.92 17.78
N THR A 521 -0.48 -16.72 18.61
CA THR A 521 0.05 -18.03 18.21
C THR A 521 -1.05 -19.10 18.21
N MET A 522 -1.06 -19.94 17.19
CA MET A 522 -1.92 -21.12 17.07
C MET A 522 -1.20 -22.36 17.64
N PRO A 523 -1.94 -23.36 18.15
CA PRO A 523 -1.35 -24.56 18.75
C PRO A 523 -0.55 -25.44 17.77
N ASP A 524 -0.73 -25.26 16.46
CA ASP A 524 0.01 -25.95 15.41
C ASP A 524 1.32 -25.24 15.01
N GLY A 525 1.64 -24.12 15.65
CA GLY A 525 2.82 -23.30 15.35
C GLY A 525 2.58 -22.19 14.33
N GLY A 526 1.38 -22.11 13.74
CA GLY A 526 0.96 -20.97 12.91
C GLY A 526 0.50 -19.78 13.73
N TYR A 527 -0.20 -18.87 13.06
CA TYR A 527 -0.66 -17.60 13.61
C TYR A 527 -2.13 -17.36 13.28
N GLY A 528 -2.82 -16.68 14.18
CA GLY A 528 -4.15 -16.14 13.96
C GLY A 528 -4.14 -14.62 14.01
N VAL A 529 -5.10 -14.01 13.32
CA VAL A 529 -5.41 -12.58 13.35
C VAL A 529 -6.84 -12.42 13.86
N VAL A 530 -7.05 -11.54 14.82
CA VAL A 530 -8.37 -10.98 15.11
C VAL A 530 -8.38 -9.47 14.89
N ALA A 531 -9.47 -8.91 14.35
CA ALA A 531 -9.58 -7.47 14.11
C ALA A 531 -11.04 -6.99 14.15
N THR A 532 -11.24 -5.70 14.41
CA THR A 532 -12.55 -5.06 14.21
C THR A 532 -12.71 -4.77 12.71
N ARG A 533 -13.67 -5.42 12.05
CA ARG A 533 -14.01 -5.11 10.66
C ARG A 533 -14.85 -3.84 10.61
N ILE A 534 -14.61 -3.03 9.59
CA ILE A 534 -15.28 -1.75 9.39
C ILE A 534 -15.62 -1.55 7.91
N ALA A 535 -16.50 -0.59 7.63
CA ALA A 535 -16.80 -0.18 6.27
C ALA A 535 -15.59 0.56 5.69
N ARG A 536 -15.49 0.57 4.36
CA ARG A 536 -14.51 1.41 3.65
C ARG A 536 -14.61 2.86 4.17
N GLY A 537 -13.47 3.51 4.37
CA GLY A 537 -13.41 4.89 4.87
C GLY A 537 -13.35 5.02 6.39
N GLY A 538 -13.58 3.93 7.15
CA GLY A 538 -13.31 3.90 8.58
C GLY A 538 -14.55 3.83 9.48
N GLY A 539 -15.74 4.03 8.91
CA GLY A 539 -17.03 3.98 9.61
C GLY A 539 -17.50 2.56 9.91
N PRO A 540 -18.54 2.40 10.74
CA PRO A 540 -19.06 1.09 11.11
C PRO A 540 -19.65 0.32 9.91
N ASP A 541 -19.43 -0.99 9.84
CA ASP A 541 -20.18 -1.87 8.89
C ASP A 541 -21.33 -2.63 9.56
N GLY A 542 -21.52 -2.41 10.86
CA GLY A 542 -22.54 -3.03 11.70
C GLY A 542 -22.08 -4.31 12.39
N THR A 543 -20.98 -4.93 11.94
CA THR A 543 -20.51 -6.21 12.50
C THR A 543 -19.71 -6.04 13.78
N GLN A 544 -19.16 -4.84 14.01
CA GLN A 544 -18.56 -4.49 15.30
C GLN A 544 -19.57 -4.45 16.46
N ALA A 545 -20.88 -4.61 16.21
CA ALA A 545 -21.87 -4.72 17.27
C ALA A 545 -21.70 -5.99 18.12
N ASP A 546 -21.32 -7.11 17.49
CA ASP A 546 -21.27 -8.43 18.14
C ASP A 546 -20.22 -9.39 17.56
N SER A 547 -19.40 -8.98 16.59
CA SER A 547 -18.55 -9.88 15.82
C SER A 547 -17.11 -9.41 15.71
N VAL A 548 -16.20 -10.37 15.47
CA VAL A 548 -14.78 -10.15 15.21
C VAL A 548 -14.34 -10.80 13.91
N LEU A 549 -13.49 -10.13 13.12
CA LEU A 549 -12.84 -10.76 11.96
C LEU A 549 -11.79 -11.76 12.42
N VAL A 550 -11.75 -12.94 11.80
CA VAL A 550 -10.76 -13.99 12.05
C VAL A 550 -10.05 -14.34 10.73
N ALA A 551 -8.72 -14.35 10.78
CA ALA A 551 -7.87 -14.88 9.72
C ALA A 551 -6.77 -15.76 10.31
N THR A 552 -6.15 -16.60 9.48
CA THR A 552 -5.03 -17.46 9.87
C THR A 552 -3.85 -17.28 8.91
N SER A 553 -2.66 -17.65 9.39
CA SER A 553 -1.45 -17.62 8.58
C SER A 553 -0.45 -18.67 9.09
N GLY A 554 0.25 -19.35 8.19
CA GLY A 554 1.34 -20.25 8.56
C GLY A 554 2.63 -19.50 8.94
N ASP A 555 2.84 -18.31 8.39
CA ASP A 555 4.17 -17.65 8.37
C ASP A 555 4.14 -16.12 8.34
N LEU A 556 2.96 -15.51 8.40
CA LEU A 556 2.70 -14.06 8.34
C LEU A 556 3.07 -13.39 7.00
N ARG A 557 3.37 -14.15 5.95
CA ARG A 557 3.61 -13.65 4.58
C ARG A 557 2.40 -13.81 3.67
N SER A 558 1.49 -14.73 4.01
CA SER A 558 0.20 -14.95 3.34
C SER A 558 -0.91 -15.19 4.37
N TYR A 559 -2.15 -14.84 4.03
CA TYR A 559 -3.26 -14.87 4.99
C TYR A 559 -4.51 -15.51 4.38
N ASP A 560 -5.12 -16.41 5.15
CA ASP A 560 -6.42 -17.00 4.87
C ASP A 560 -7.47 -16.35 5.77
N GLU A 561 -8.30 -15.48 5.19
CA GLU A 561 -9.47 -14.95 5.90
C GLU A 561 -10.52 -16.04 6.07
N ILE A 562 -10.88 -16.32 7.33
CA ILE A 562 -11.88 -17.33 7.68
C ILE A 562 -13.28 -16.71 7.68
N GLY A 563 -13.42 -15.51 8.24
CA GLY A 563 -14.67 -14.76 8.25
C GLY A 563 -14.95 -14.08 9.59
N LEU A 564 -16.24 -13.88 9.91
CA LEU A 564 -16.66 -13.25 11.16
C LEU A 564 -17.05 -14.28 12.21
N LEU A 565 -16.41 -14.19 13.38
CA LEU A 565 -16.81 -14.91 14.58
C LEU A 565 -17.81 -14.06 15.36
N GLN A 566 -19.04 -14.55 15.48
CA GLN A 566 -20.07 -13.93 16.32
C GLN A 566 -19.83 -14.24 17.80
N LEU A 567 -19.94 -13.22 18.65
CA LEU A 567 -19.76 -13.27 20.09
C LEU A 567 -21.12 -13.09 20.79
N ASP A 568 -21.23 -13.57 22.01
CA ASP A 568 -22.37 -13.31 22.90
C ASP A 568 -22.22 -11.90 23.50
N GLU A 569 -22.33 -10.86 22.68
CA GLU A 569 -22.11 -9.47 23.09
C GLU A 569 -23.24 -8.55 22.61
N ALA A 570 -23.61 -7.59 23.46
CA ALA A 570 -24.68 -6.62 23.20
C ALA A 570 -24.22 -5.16 23.30
N GLY A 571 -23.01 -4.91 23.78
CA GLY A 571 -22.43 -3.58 23.95
C GLY A 571 -21.30 -3.25 23.00
N GLY A 572 -21.14 -3.97 21.88
CA GLY A 572 -20.10 -3.70 20.88
C GLY A 572 -18.77 -4.42 21.12
N VAL A 573 -18.00 -4.60 20.05
CA VAL A 573 -16.76 -5.36 19.96
C VAL A 573 -15.67 -4.50 19.35
N ASN A 574 -14.87 -3.88 20.23
CA ASN A 574 -13.75 -3.02 19.86
C ASN A 574 -12.43 -3.59 20.38
N ARG A 575 -11.33 -3.30 19.68
CA ARG A 575 -9.97 -3.70 20.08
C ARG A 575 -9.84 -5.19 20.45
N PRO A 576 -10.32 -6.10 19.58
CA PRO A 576 -10.29 -7.51 19.86
C PRO A 576 -8.85 -8.02 19.99
N THR A 577 -8.66 -9.02 20.83
CA THR A 577 -7.40 -9.76 21.02
C THR A 577 -7.72 -11.22 21.28
N ALA A 578 -6.77 -12.11 21.01
CA ALA A 578 -6.93 -13.52 21.29
C ALA A 578 -5.65 -14.13 21.85
N VAL A 579 -5.80 -15.20 22.63
CA VAL A 579 -4.68 -16.02 23.13
C VAL A 579 -5.12 -17.47 23.21
N TYR A 580 -4.23 -18.40 22.89
CA TYR A 580 -4.46 -19.82 23.16
C TYR A 580 -4.09 -20.15 24.62
N ASP A 581 -5.09 -20.51 25.41
CA ASP A 581 -4.96 -20.88 26.81
C ASP A 581 -4.63 -22.38 26.92
N SER A 582 -3.33 -22.69 26.89
CA SER A 582 -2.82 -24.06 26.85
C SER A 582 -3.14 -24.90 28.10
N ALA A 583 -3.58 -24.27 29.20
CA ALA A 583 -4.01 -24.98 30.40
C ALA A 583 -5.42 -25.56 30.27
N ASP A 584 -6.30 -24.84 29.55
CA ASP A 584 -7.70 -25.20 29.35
C ASP A 584 -7.98 -25.73 27.92
N GLU A 585 -6.96 -25.70 27.04
CA GLU A 585 -7.00 -26.10 25.62
C GLU A 585 -8.07 -25.34 24.81
N VAL A 586 -8.21 -24.04 25.06
CA VAL A 586 -9.19 -23.16 24.38
C VAL A 586 -8.55 -21.85 23.92
N PHE A 587 -9.10 -21.25 22.87
CA PHE A 587 -8.87 -19.87 22.51
C PHE A 587 -9.70 -18.95 23.39
N ARG A 588 -9.08 -17.89 23.90
CA ARG A 588 -9.71 -16.83 24.69
C ARG A 588 -9.72 -15.56 23.85
N VAL A 589 -10.89 -15.19 23.32
CA VAL A 589 -11.07 -13.94 22.55
C VAL A 589 -11.54 -12.87 23.53
N SER A 590 -10.86 -11.73 23.58
CA SER A 590 -11.20 -10.59 24.45
C SER A 590 -11.43 -9.32 23.65
N TRP A 591 -12.30 -8.43 24.12
CA TRP A 591 -12.61 -7.15 23.49
C TRP A 591 -12.96 -6.08 24.52
N THR A 592 -13.14 -4.85 24.04
CA THR A 592 -13.66 -3.71 24.78
C THR A 592 -15.00 -3.30 24.18
N THR A 593 -16.02 -3.12 25.03
CA THR A 593 -17.35 -2.67 24.62
C THR A 593 -17.35 -1.18 24.28
N ASP A 594 -18.41 -0.67 23.66
CA ASP A 594 -18.59 0.74 23.32
C ASP A 594 -18.58 1.63 24.58
N SER A 595 -19.10 1.11 25.69
CA SER A 595 -19.06 1.73 27.02
C SER A 595 -17.72 1.59 27.75
N GLY A 596 -16.77 0.81 27.20
CA GLY A 596 -15.43 0.64 27.73
C GLY A 596 -15.20 -0.60 28.61
N ALA A 597 -16.21 -1.47 28.79
CA ALA A 597 -16.05 -2.67 29.60
C ALA A 597 -15.16 -3.68 28.89
N GLN A 598 -14.37 -4.41 29.68
CA GLN A 598 -13.55 -5.50 29.15
C GLN A 598 -14.31 -6.82 29.25
N ARG A 599 -14.35 -7.56 28.15
CA ARG A 599 -15.10 -8.81 28.02
C ARG A 599 -14.25 -9.87 27.32
N HIS A 600 -14.59 -11.14 27.53
CA HIS A 600 -13.98 -12.27 26.84
C HIS A 600 -14.94 -13.44 26.64
N GLN A 601 -14.61 -14.32 25.70
CA GLN A 601 -15.33 -15.56 25.40
C GLN A 601 -14.34 -16.64 24.94
N SER A 602 -14.73 -17.90 25.09
CA SER A 602 -13.85 -19.04 24.86
C SER A 602 -14.34 -19.98 23.79
N PHE A 603 -13.42 -20.49 22.98
CA PHE A 603 -13.70 -21.37 21.85
C PHE A 603 -12.69 -22.51 21.81
N GLY A 604 -13.14 -23.75 21.58
CA GLY A 604 -12.22 -24.88 21.41
C GLY A 604 -11.46 -24.84 20.08
N ASP A 605 -12.10 -24.29 19.04
CA ASP A 605 -11.56 -24.15 17.69
C ASP A 605 -12.17 -22.90 17.06
N LEU A 606 -11.34 -21.91 16.72
CA LEU A 606 -11.81 -20.65 16.15
C LEU A 606 -12.30 -20.80 14.71
N VAL A 607 -11.66 -21.65 13.90
CA VAL A 607 -12.03 -21.85 12.50
C VAL A 607 -13.39 -22.53 12.44
N ALA A 608 -13.55 -23.63 13.20
CA ALA A 608 -14.84 -24.30 13.30
C ALA A 608 -15.92 -23.39 13.92
N ALA A 609 -15.56 -22.49 14.84
CA ALA A 609 -16.54 -21.56 15.41
C ALA A 609 -17.08 -20.56 14.37
N VAL A 610 -16.23 -20.08 13.45
CA VAL A 610 -16.66 -19.23 12.33
C VAL A 610 -17.50 -20.03 11.33
N ASP A 611 -17.02 -21.21 10.91
CA ASP A 611 -17.67 -22.01 9.86
C ASP A 611 -19.00 -22.66 10.30
N GLU A 612 -19.07 -23.13 11.55
CA GLU A 612 -20.20 -23.89 12.08
C GLU A 612 -21.12 -23.05 12.98
N GLY A 613 -20.76 -21.79 13.26
CA GLY A 613 -21.50 -20.89 14.13
C GLY A 613 -21.52 -21.35 15.59
N ALA A 614 -20.40 -21.92 16.07
CA ALA A 614 -20.30 -22.38 17.45
C ALA A 614 -20.41 -21.20 18.42
N GLN A 615 -21.25 -21.35 19.45
CA GLN A 615 -21.54 -20.31 20.43
C GLN A 615 -20.91 -20.64 21.78
N GLY A 616 -20.58 -19.61 22.53
CA GLY A 616 -20.17 -19.67 23.94
C GLY A 616 -20.86 -18.56 24.72
N GLU A 617 -20.65 -18.53 26.04
CA GLU A 617 -21.12 -17.43 26.90
C GLU A 617 -19.95 -16.47 27.15
N SER A 618 -20.21 -15.17 27.05
CA SER A 618 -19.20 -14.15 27.34
C SER A 618 -19.12 -13.86 28.85
N ALA A 619 -17.95 -13.44 29.31
CA ALA A 619 -17.66 -13.13 30.70
C ALA A 619 -16.87 -11.82 30.83
N SER A 620 -16.93 -11.20 32.01
CA SER A 620 -16.27 -9.92 32.28
C SER A 620 -14.78 -10.09 32.54
N GLY A 621 -14.03 -9.04 32.20
CA GLY A 621 -12.58 -8.95 32.29
C GLY A 621 -11.88 -9.32 30.98
N ARG A 622 -10.73 -8.70 30.74
CA ARG A 622 -9.85 -9.03 29.62
C ARG A 622 -8.91 -10.17 30.01
N VAL A 623 -8.63 -11.06 29.07
CA VAL A 623 -7.67 -12.14 29.27
C VAL A 623 -6.25 -11.63 29.03
N THR A 624 -5.32 -12.04 29.88
CA THR A 624 -3.89 -11.75 29.76
C THR A 624 -3.23 -12.50 28.60
N GLY A 625 -1.98 -12.16 28.28
CA GLY A 625 -1.21 -12.84 27.23
C GLY A 625 -1.13 -12.08 25.91
N THR A 626 -1.66 -10.85 25.86
CA THR A 626 -1.45 -9.91 24.74
C THR A 626 -0.93 -8.58 25.28
N THR A 627 0.09 -8.03 24.62
CA THR A 627 0.72 -6.74 24.97
C THR A 627 0.32 -5.68 23.96
N VAL A 628 0.04 -4.45 24.39
CA VAL A 628 -0.25 -3.33 23.49
C VAL A 628 1.05 -2.81 22.89
N ALA A 629 1.06 -2.58 21.58
CA ALA A 629 2.23 -2.03 20.90
C ALA A 629 2.45 -0.54 21.17
N SER A 630 3.72 -0.16 21.24
CA SER A 630 4.15 1.25 21.28
C SER A 630 4.26 1.86 19.87
N ASP A 631 4.08 3.17 19.78
CA ASP A 631 4.11 3.95 18.53
C ASP A 631 5.52 4.36 18.07
N THR A 632 6.56 4.07 18.85
CA THR A 632 7.88 4.67 18.67
C THR A 632 8.54 4.20 17.37
N GLY A 633 8.76 5.12 16.43
CA GLY A 633 9.35 4.84 15.12
C GLY A 633 8.33 4.56 14.01
N ILE A 634 7.03 4.51 14.31
CA ILE A 634 5.97 4.22 13.33
C ILE A 634 5.17 5.49 13.03
N ARG A 635 5.26 5.99 11.79
CA ARG A 635 4.48 7.17 11.36
C ARG A 635 2.99 6.85 11.32
N ASN A 636 2.17 7.73 11.90
CA ASN A 636 0.71 7.63 11.96
C ASN A 636 0.21 6.35 12.65
N PHE A 637 0.94 5.80 13.62
CA PHE A 637 0.45 4.66 14.40
C PHE A 637 -0.87 5.02 15.11
N ALA A 638 -1.85 4.12 15.03
CA ALA A 638 -3.12 4.29 15.74
C ALA A 638 -3.24 3.32 16.93
N SER A 639 -3.21 2.01 16.66
CA SER A 639 -3.34 0.97 17.68
C SER A 639 -2.88 -0.39 17.14
N GLY A 640 -2.31 -1.20 18.03
CA GLY A 640 -1.79 -2.52 17.71
C GLY A 640 -1.35 -3.32 18.94
N VAL A 641 -0.85 -4.52 18.71
CA VAL A 641 -0.34 -5.44 19.73
C VAL A 641 1.06 -5.95 19.38
N GLU A 642 1.75 -6.48 20.39
CA GLU A 642 3.06 -7.12 20.24
C GLU A 642 2.93 -8.64 20.42
N LEU A 643 3.68 -9.40 19.62
CA LEU A 643 3.78 -10.85 19.70
C LEU A 643 5.26 -11.26 19.67
N THR A 644 5.63 -12.23 20.51
CA THR A 644 6.94 -12.90 20.40
C THR A 644 6.86 -13.98 19.33
N VAL A 645 7.78 -13.95 18.37
CA VAL A 645 7.89 -14.93 17.28
C VAL A 645 9.29 -15.55 17.25
N PRO A 646 9.46 -16.75 16.68
CA PRO A 646 10.79 -17.27 16.36
C PRO A 646 11.55 -16.32 15.44
N GLN A 647 12.87 -16.22 15.61
CA GLN A 647 13.73 -15.38 14.78
C GLN A 647 13.59 -15.73 13.29
N GLN A 648 13.44 -17.03 12.96
CA GLN A 648 13.20 -17.48 11.60
C GLN A 648 11.96 -16.87 10.95
N THR A 649 10.88 -16.65 11.71
CA THR A 649 9.68 -15.97 11.20
C THR A 649 9.99 -14.50 10.89
N ALA A 650 10.72 -13.81 11.78
CA ALA A 650 11.13 -12.44 11.55
C ALA A 650 12.07 -12.30 10.35
N ASP A 651 13.00 -13.23 10.17
CA ASP A 651 13.90 -13.27 9.01
C ASP A 651 13.11 -13.47 7.71
N GLY A 652 12.12 -14.37 7.70
CA GLY A 652 11.23 -14.57 6.54
C GLY A 652 10.36 -13.34 6.23
N LEU A 653 9.89 -12.63 7.26
CA LEU A 653 9.19 -11.36 7.08
C LEU A 653 10.10 -10.27 6.51
N LEU A 654 11.35 -10.19 6.97
CA LEU A 654 12.33 -9.24 6.44
C LEU A 654 12.73 -9.58 5.01
N GLN A 655 12.85 -10.86 4.67
CA GLN A 655 13.07 -11.33 3.31
C GLN A 655 11.93 -10.91 2.37
N ARG A 656 10.66 -11.06 2.80
CA ARG A 656 9.50 -10.74 1.95
C ARG A 656 9.20 -9.24 1.86
N PHE A 657 9.33 -8.52 2.97
CA PHE A 657 8.80 -7.16 3.11
C PHE A 657 9.87 -6.12 3.46
N GLY A 658 11.12 -6.54 3.64
CA GLY A 658 12.26 -5.66 3.82
C GLY A 658 12.90 -5.28 2.49
N ARG A 659 13.92 -4.42 2.56
CA ARG A 659 14.76 -4.09 1.40
C ARG A 659 15.78 -5.22 1.19
N ILE A 660 15.99 -5.58 -0.07
CA ILE A 660 17.00 -6.54 -0.50
C ILE A 660 18.18 -5.75 -1.05
N GLU A 661 19.39 -6.06 -0.61
CA GLU A 661 20.61 -5.34 -1.00
C GLU A 661 21.68 -6.31 -1.47
N ASN A 662 22.45 -5.92 -2.49
CA ASN A 662 23.62 -6.66 -2.93
C ASN A 662 24.70 -6.66 -1.84
N THR A 663 25.14 -7.84 -1.44
CA THR A 663 26.14 -8.05 -0.38
C THR A 663 27.52 -8.40 -0.94
N GLY A 664 27.63 -8.65 -2.24
CA GLY A 664 28.88 -8.99 -2.90
C GLY A 664 28.67 -9.82 -4.16
N HIS A 665 29.71 -10.56 -4.54
CA HIS A 665 29.67 -11.44 -5.68
C HIS A 665 30.51 -12.71 -5.44
N ALA A 666 30.17 -13.78 -6.15
CA ALA A 666 30.94 -15.01 -6.16
C ALA A 666 32.37 -14.74 -6.68
N ALA A 667 33.36 -15.36 -6.03
CA ALA A 667 34.75 -15.24 -6.45
C ALA A 667 34.98 -15.95 -7.78
N PHE A 668 35.73 -15.31 -8.69
CA PHE A 668 36.15 -15.95 -9.93
C PHE A 668 37.29 -16.96 -9.69
N ASP A 669 37.33 -18.00 -10.51
CA ASP A 669 38.52 -18.83 -10.65
C ASP A 669 39.67 -18.04 -11.30
N ASP A 670 40.90 -18.31 -10.87
CA ASP A 670 42.09 -17.70 -11.48
C ASP A 670 42.23 -18.11 -12.96
N VAL A 671 42.45 -17.14 -13.84
CA VAL A 671 42.68 -17.39 -15.27
C VAL A 671 44.17 -17.54 -15.52
N SER A 672 44.59 -18.70 -16.00
CA SER A 672 46.01 -18.99 -16.24
C SER A 672 46.41 -18.79 -17.70
N VAL A 673 47.45 -17.98 -17.93
CA VAL A 673 48.08 -17.79 -19.26
C VAL A 673 49.58 -18.08 -19.18
N ALA A 674 50.18 -18.65 -20.21
CA ALA A 674 51.63 -18.83 -20.25
C ALA A 674 52.32 -17.48 -20.55
N ALA A 675 53.55 -17.29 -20.06
CA ALA A 675 54.33 -16.11 -20.40
C ALA A 675 54.51 -15.97 -21.93
N ASP A 676 54.36 -14.75 -22.44
CA ASP A 676 54.26 -14.39 -23.86
C ASP A 676 53.02 -14.96 -24.59
N GLY A 677 52.07 -15.56 -23.85
CA GLY A 677 50.79 -16.02 -24.37
C GLY A 677 49.82 -14.88 -24.66
N GLU A 678 48.85 -15.16 -25.53
CA GLU A 678 47.73 -14.24 -25.82
C GLU A 678 46.62 -14.49 -24.79
N LEU A 679 46.12 -13.41 -24.18
CA LEU A 679 44.94 -13.41 -23.31
C LEU A 679 43.85 -12.61 -24.02
N ALA A 680 42.77 -13.28 -24.41
CA ALA A 680 41.62 -12.67 -25.07
C ALA A 680 40.47 -12.45 -24.10
N GLN A 681 39.53 -11.55 -24.43
CA GLN A 681 38.33 -11.31 -23.63
C GLN A 681 37.51 -12.61 -23.39
N GLY A 682 37.46 -13.49 -24.38
CA GLY A 682 36.74 -14.77 -24.26
C GLY A 682 37.41 -15.81 -23.35
N ASP A 683 38.63 -15.55 -22.88
CA ASP A 683 39.30 -16.38 -21.86
C ASP A 683 38.92 -15.97 -20.43
N LEU A 684 38.20 -14.85 -20.27
CA LEU A 684 37.79 -14.27 -18.99
C LEU A 684 36.28 -14.48 -18.78
N PRO A 685 35.79 -14.45 -17.52
CA PRO A 685 34.36 -14.58 -17.23
C PRO A 685 33.53 -13.52 -17.97
N GLY A 686 32.43 -13.94 -18.60
CA GLY A 686 31.50 -13.03 -19.28
C GLY A 686 30.35 -12.54 -18.40
N THR A 687 30.16 -13.16 -17.24
CA THR A 687 29.10 -12.89 -16.27
C THR A 687 29.67 -12.89 -14.85
N VAL A 688 28.90 -12.35 -13.92
CA VAL A 688 29.15 -12.43 -12.48
C VAL A 688 27.88 -12.84 -11.76
N GLU A 689 28.00 -13.75 -10.79
CA GLU A 689 26.92 -14.10 -9.86
C GLU A 689 27.01 -13.18 -8.64
N LEU A 690 25.98 -12.36 -8.43
CA LEU A 690 25.83 -11.45 -7.31
C LEU A 690 25.05 -12.11 -6.17
N ASP A 691 25.47 -11.85 -4.93
CA ASP A 691 24.83 -12.33 -3.70
C ASP A 691 23.98 -11.23 -3.06
N TYR A 692 22.81 -11.56 -2.52
CA TYR A 692 21.89 -10.60 -1.90
C TYR A 692 21.59 -10.91 -0.44
N SER A 693 21.15 -9.89 0.30
CA SER A 693 20.92 -9.93 1.76
C SER A 693 19.87 -10.94 2.20
N ASP A 694 18.94 -11.30 1.31
CA ASP A 694 17.90 -12.31 1.52
C ASP A 694 18.36 -13.74 1.16
N GLY A 695 19.60 -13.90 0.68
CA GLY A 695 20.18 -15.16 0.22
C GLY A 695 19.86 -15.53 -1.22
N SER A 696 19.16 -14.68 -1.97
CA SER A 696 19.02 -14.83 -3.42
C SER A 696 20.34 -14.54 -4.14
N THR A 697 20.44 -15.02 -5.38
CA THR A 697 21.59 -14.76 -6.26
C THR A 697 21.10 -14.33 -7.64
N ARG A 698 21.88 -13.48 -8.32
CA ARG A 698 21.58 -13.07 -9.69
C ARG A 698 22.83 -13.07 -10.57
N GLU A 699 22.75 -13.73 -11.71
CA GLU A 699 23.79 -13.66 -12.73
C GLU A 699 23.57 -12.42 -13.62
N LEU A 700 24.58 -11.56 -13.75
CA LEU A 700 24.58 -10.40 -14.63
C LEU A 700 25.78 -10.42 -15.58
N PRO A 701 25.63 -9.90 -16.82
CA PRO A 701 26.75 -9.79 -17.76
C PRO A 701 27.82 -8.80 -17.28
N LEU A 702 29.05 -8.96 -17.77
CA LEU A 702 30.15 -8.04 -17.55
C LEU A 702 30.49 -7.26 -18.83
N ASN A 703 30.95 -6.02 -18.65
CA ASN A 703 31.63 -5.28 -19.71
C ASN A 703 33.00 -5.89 -20.02
N GLU A 704 33.64 -5.45 -21.10
CA GLU A 704 35.00 -5.91 -21.45
C GLU A 704 35.98 -5.68 -20.29
N TRP A 705 36.84 -6.67 -20.02
CA TRP A 705 37.85 -6.58 -18.98
C TRP A 705 38.94 -5.58 -19.35
N ASP A 706 39.32 -4.72 -18.41
CA ASP A 706 40.52 -3.89 -18.48
C ASP A 706 41.76 -4.74 -18.19
N LEU A 707 42.54 -5.00 -19.24
CA LEU A 707 43.78 -5.75 -19.18
C LEU A 707 45.03 -4.86 -19.09
N SER A 708 44.87 -3.55 -18.93
CA SER A 708 46.00 -2.62 -18.90
C SER A 708 46.99 -2.88 -17.75
N GLY A 709 46.51 -3.53 -16.68
CA GLY A 709 47.32 -3.97 -15.54
C GLY A 709 48.01 -5.32 -15.69
N VAL A 710 47.68 -6.11 -16.73
CA VAL A 710 48.16 -7.50 -16.90
C VAL A 710 49.41 -7.54 -17.80
N ASP A 711 50.57 -7.85 -17.24
CA ASP A 711 51.81 -8.09 -18.01
C ASP A 711 51.97 -9.59 -18.30
N THR A 712 51.51 -10.01 -19.48
CA THR A 712 51.63 -11.42 -19.91
C THR A 712 53.07 -11.85 -20.21
N THR A 713 54.08 -10.98 -20.14
CA THR A 713 55.48 -11.34 -20.44
C THR A 713 56.27 -11.79 -19.20
N THR A 714 55.80 -11.43 -18.00
CA THR A 714 56.50 -11.73 -16.76
C THR A 714 55.68 -12.71 -15.93
N PRO A 715 56.23 -13.87 -15.54
CA PRO A 715 55.50 -14.79 -14.66
C PRO A 715 55.17 -14.14 -13.31
N GLY A 716 53.90 -14.22 -12.90
CA GLY A 716 53.37 -13.55 -11.72
C GLY A 716 51.85 -13.52 -11.70
N SER A 717 51.31 -12.99 -10.61
CA SER A 717 49.88 -12.77 -10.40
C SER A 717 49.53 -11.32 -10.77
N TYR A 718 48.52 -11.15 -11.60
CA TYR A 718 48.03 -9.86 -12.07
C TYR A 718 46.53 -9.76 -11.84
N GLU A 719 46.00 -8.54 -11.77
CA GLU A 719 44.57 -8.30 -11.64
C GLU A 719 44.06 -7.68 -12.95
N ALA A 720 42.95 -8.23 -13.45
CA ALA A 720 42.11 -7.59 -14.44
C ALA A 720 40.80 -7.17 -13.78
N THR A 721 40.24 -6.04 -14.21
CA THR A 721 38.98 -5.52 -13.67
C THR A 721 37.93 -5.36 -14.75
N ALA A 722 36.68 -5.64 -14.45
CA ALA A 722 35.53 -5.36 -15.31
C ALA A 722 34.45 -4.62 -14.51
N THR A 723 33.47 -4.06 -15.19
CA THR A 723 32.26 -3.56 -14.54
C THR A 723 31.06 -4.41 -14.88
N VAL A 724 30.13 -4.56 -13.93
CA VAL A 724 28.83 -5.18 -14.16
C VAL A 724 28.10 -4.40 -15.25
N LYS A 725 27.67 -5.11 -16.30
CA LYS A 725 26.94 -4.52 -17.42
C LYS A 725 25.46 -4.44 -17.05
N ARG A 726 24.97 -3.21 -16.97
CA ARG A 726 23.57 -2.86 -16.79
C ARG A 726 23.24 -1.60 -17.58
N ALA A 727 22.03 -1.52 -18.12
CA ALA A 727 21.53 -0.30 -18.75
C ALA A 727 20.93 0.64 -17.71
N ASP A 728 21.17 1.94 -17.84
CA ASP A 728 20.42 2.94 -17.07
C ASP A 728 19.20 3.38 -17.89
N TYR A 729 18.02 3.33 -17.29
CA TYR A 729 16.78 3.77 -17.93
C TYR A 729 16.37 5.14 -17.39
N PRO A 730 15.97 6.09 -18.26
CA PRO A 730 15.49 7.39 -17.81
C PRO A 730 14.15 7.27 -17.06
N THR A 731 13.93 8.17 -16.12
CA THR A 731 12.72 8.29 -15.30
C THR A 731 12.12 9.70 -15.41
N PRO A 732 10.93 9.88 -16.02
CA PRO A 732 10.17 8.87 -16.75
C PRO A 732 10.88 8.40 -18.04
N PHE A 733 10.45 7.24 -18.55
CA PHE A 733 10.98 6.65 -19.78
C PHE A 733 10.37 7.26 -21.03
N ALA A 734 9.04 7.48 -21.01
CA ALA A 734 8.32 8.24 -22.02
C ALA A 734 7.15 9.01 -21.39
N ASP A 735 7.08 10.31 -21.67
CA ASP A 735 6.05 11.22 -21.14
C ASP A 735 4.68 10.95 -21.83
N GLU A 736 3.60 11.03 -21.06
CA GLU A 736 2.20 10.89 -21.51
C GLU A 736 1.94 9.60 -22.32
N ARG A 737 2.55 8.49 -21.89
CA ARG A 737 2.37 7.14 -22.43
C ARG A 737 1.90 6.21 -21.30
N ALA A 738 0.60 5.90 -21.31
CA ALA A 738 -0.02 4.98 -20.37
C ALA A 738 -0.11 3.56 -20.96
N ASP A 739 -0.41 2.58 -20.10
CA ASP A 739 -0.60 1.17 -20.46
C ASP A 739 0.49 0.63 -21.43
N PRO A 740 1.79 0.80 -21.08
CA PRO A 740 2.87 0.64 -22.04
C PRO A 740 3.25 -0.82 -22.28
N SER A 741 3.46 -1.18 -23.54
CA SER A 741 4.07 -2.44 -23.96
C SER A 741 5.40 -2.17 -24.65
N ALA A 742 6.47 -2.78 -24.15
CA ALA A 742 7.77 -2.83 -24.83
C ALA A 742 8.13 -4.29 -25.11
N TYR A 743 8.48 -4.62 -26.34
CA TYR A 743 8.63 -6.00 -26.80
C TYR A 743 9.92 -6.18 -27.62
N LYS A 744 10.68 -7.22 -27.30
CA LYS A 744 11.85 -7.65 -28.06
C LYS A 744 11.38 -8.57 -29.19
N TYR A 745 11.66 -8.18 -30.42
CA TYR A 745 11.13 -8.81 -31.63
C TYR A 745 12.24 -9.22 -32.59
N ASP A 746 12.20 -10.46 -33.09
CA ASP A 746 13.07 -10.93 -34.16
C ASP A 746 12.50 -10.52 -35.52
N PHE A 747 12.96 -9.39 -36.06
CA PHE A 747 12.55 -8.94 -37.38
C PHE A 747 13.45 -9.55 -38.46
N ASN A 748 13.03 -10.69 -39.01
CA ASN A 748 13.73 -11.39 -40.11
C ASN A 748 15.21 -11.73 -39.82
N GLY A 749 15.53 -12.10 -38.58
CA GLY A 749 16.89 -12.40 -38.11
C GLY A 749 17.65 -11.19 -37.55
N GLU A 750 17.01 -10.02 -37.45
CA GLU A 750 17.54 -8.82 -36.81
C GLU A 750 16.68 -8.45 -35.60
N MET A 751 17.28 -8.46 -34.40
CA MET A 751 16.57 -8.08 -33.18
C MET A 751 16.24 -6.59 -33.18
N ARG A 752 14.99 -6.27 -32.85
CA ARG A 752 14.46 -4.92 -32.68
C ARG A 752 13.65 -4.84 -31.39
N TYR A 753 13.61 -3.66 -30.79
CA TYR A 753 12.66 -3.33 -29.74
C TYR A 753 11.53 -2.53 -30.34
N LEU A 754 10.30 -2.88 -29.95
CA LEU A 754 9.08 -2.17 -30.32
C LEU A 754 8.39 -1.66 -29.07
N MET A 755 7.79 -0.48 -29.15
CA MET A 755 6.97 0.08 -28.08
C MET A 755 5.64 0.58 -28.63
N VAL A 756 4.55 0.18 -27.99
CA VAL A 756 3.20 0.73 -28.17
C VAL A 756 2.64 1.11 -26.80
N ALA A 757 1.73 2.08 -26.76
CA ALA A 757 1.13 2.55 -25.51
C ALA A 757 -0.19 3.28 -25.77
N THR A 758 -1.02 3.44 -24.74
CA THR A 758 -2.11 4.41 -24.73
C THR A 758 -1.50 5.82 -24.75
N ASN A 759 -1.88 6.64 -25.72
CA ASN A 759 -1.56 8.07 -25.70
C ASN A 759 -2.43 8.78 -24.63
N ASP A 760 -1.78 9.39 -23.63
CA ASP A 760 -2.47 9.96 -22.45
C ASP A 760 -2.14 11.46 -22.21
N PRO A 761 -2.44 12.33 -23.19
CA PRO A 761 -2.12 13.75 -23.06
C PRO A 761 -3.02 14.40 -22.01
N ASN A 762 -2.42 14.94 -20.95
CA ASN A 762 -3.12 15.65 -19.88
C ASN A 762 -4.32 14.88 -19.28
N LEU A 763 -4.20 13.55 -19.12
CA LEU A 763 -5.27 12.64 -18.65
C LEU A 763 -6.49 12.55 -19.59
N ASP A 764 -6.37 12.99 -20.85
CA ASP A 764 -7.42 12.89 -21.87
C ASP A 764 -7.25 11.62 -22.73
N VAL A 765 -7.27 10.43 -22.11
CA VAL A 765 -7.14 9.14 -22.81
C VAL A 765 -8.29 8.82 -23.79
N VAL A 766 -9.47 9.41 -23.61
CA VAL A 766 -10.66 9.12 -24.43
C VAL A 766 -10.70 9.99 -25.69
N HIS A 767 -10.62 11.31 -25.51
CA HIS A 767 -10.88 12.27 -26.58
C HIS A 767 -9.58 12.74 -27.25
N GLN A 768 -8.48 12.82 -26.49
CA GLN A 768 -7.13 13.22 -26.92
C GLN A 768 -7.17 14.50 -27.78
N GLY A 769 -7.90 15.52 -27.33
CA GLY A 769 -8.06 16.78 -28.07
C GLY A 769 -8.71 16.65 -29.45
N GLY A 770 -9.32 15.50 -29.77
CA GLY A 770 -9.97 15.21 -31.05
C GLY A 770 -9.07 14.51 -32.06
N ALA A 771 -7.85 14.13 -31.66
CA ALA A 771 -6.83 13.56 -32.54
C ALA A 771 -6.25 12.27 -31.93
N ALA A 772 -7.13 11.35 -31.50
CA ALA A 772 -6.66 10.08 -30.93
C ALA A 772 -5.89 9.23 -31.94
N PHE A 773 -4.80 8.60 -31.49
CA PHE A 773 -3.94 7.73 -32.31
C PHE A 773 -3.34 6.57 -31.51
N LEU A 774 -2.87 5.54 -32.23
CA LEU A 774 -2.10 4.42 -31.68
C LEU A 774 -0.62 4.58 -32.06
N PRO A 775 0.28 4.93 -31.13
CA PRO A 775 1.71 5.08 -31.41
C PRO A 775 2.44 3.74 -31.51
N ILE A 776 3.47 3.70 -32.36
CA ILE A 776 4.54 2.70 -32.33
C ILE A 776 5.91 3.37 -32.43
N ARG A 777 6.90 2.86 -31.68
CA ARG A 777 8.32 3.18 -31.79
C ARG A 777 9.13 1.93 -32.07
N SER A 778 10.30 2.09 -32.71
CA SER A 778 11.27 1.01 -32.91
C SER A 778 12.70 1.46 -32.66
N ALA A 779 13.51 0.60 -32.05
CA ALA A 779 14.93 0.85 -31.79
C ALA A 779 15.74 -0.46 -31.78
N ASP A 780 17.08 -0.35 -31.80
CA ASP A 780 17.99 -1.51 -31.64
C ASP A 780 18.10 -1.95 -30.17
N THR A 781 17.75 -1.06 -29.24
CA THR A 781 17.83 -1.26 -27.79
C THR A 781 16.56 -0.76 -27.12
N LEU A 782 16.21 -1.32 -25.96
CA LEU A 782 15.11 -0.88 -25.11
C LEU A 782 15.28 0.60 -24.76
N ALA A 783 16.45 0.99 -24.23
CA ALA A 783 16.72 2.40 -23.90
C ALA A 783 16.63 3.35 -25.12
N GLY A 784 16.77 2.83 -26.35
CA GLY A 784 16.57 3.59 -27.58
C GLY A 784 15.12 3.97 -27.87
N LEU A 785 14.14 3.39 -27.14
CA LEU A 785 12.72 3.73 -27.23
C LEU A 785 12.32 4.92 -26.35
N ALA A 786 13.17 5.31 -25.40
CA ALA A 786 12.89 6.38 -24.44
C ALA A 786 12.91 7.77 -25.10
N ASP A 787 12.16 8.73 -24.57
CA ASP A 787 12.13 10.11 -25.11
C ASP A 787 13.51 10.77 -25.16
N ALA A 788 14.36 10.47 -24.17
CA ALA A 788 15.74 10.94 -24.11
C ALA A 788 16.61 10.53 -25.31
N ALA A 789 16.22 9.46 -26.02
CA ALA A 789 16.90 8.98 -27.22
C ALA A 789 16.39 9.61 -28.54
N ASP A 790 15.35 10.46 -28.48
CA ASP A 790 14.66 11.06 -29.64
C ASP A 790 14.20 10.01 -30.67
N PRO A 791 13.38 9.02 -30.26
CA PRO A 791 12.94 7.92 -31.11
C PRO A 791 11.98 8.42 -32.19
N THR A 792 11.93 7.69 -33.31
CA THR A 792 10.86 7.91 -34.31
C THR A 792 9.59 7.24 -33.82
N GLU A 793 8.51 8.01 -33.71
CA GLU A 793 7.16 7.52 -33.40
C GLU A 793 6.27 7.63 -34.65
N VAL A 794 5.53 6.56 -34.94
CA VAL A 794 4.57 6.47 -36.05
C VAL A 794 3.18 6.19 -35.50
N HIS A 795 2.15 6.76 -36.14
CA HIS A 795 0.76 6.45 -35.83
C HIS A 795 0.32 5.24 -36.67
N LEU A 796 0.04 4.10 -36.03
CA LEU A 796 -0.49 2.93 -36.72
C LEU A 796 -1.98 3.07 -37.05
N LEU A 797 -2.72 3.76 -36.19
CA LEU A 797 -4.13 4.07 -36.37
C LEU A 797 -4.39 5.52 -35.98
N ASP A 798 -5.29 6.17 -36.70
CA ASP A 798 -5.81 7.49 -36.40
C ASP A 798 -7.32 7.44 -36.18
N ARG A 799 -7.83 8.39 -35.40
CA ARG A 799 -9.27 8.62 -35.28
C ARG A 799 -9.93 8.74 -36.65
N GLY A 800 -10.95 7.93 -36.89
CA GLY A 800 -11.70 7.90 -38.14
C GLY A 800 -11.38 6.69 -39.02
N ASP A 801 -10.34 5.93 -38.69
CA ASP A 801 -10.06 4.64 -39.32
C ASP A 801 -11.22 3.65 -39.11
N VAL A 802 -11.31 2.68 -40.01
CA VAL A 802 -12.46 1.77 -40.10
C VAL A 802 -12.00 0.35 -39.86
N ASP A 803 -12.70 -0.36 -38.97
CA ASP A 803 -12.43 -1.76 -38.68
C ASP A 803 -12.93 -2.71 -39.80
N ALA A 804 -12.66 -4.01 -39.66
CA ALA A 804 -13.08 -5.03 -40.61
C ALA A 804 -14.61 -5.20 -40.72
N HIS A 805 -15.38 -4.63 -39.79
CA HIS A 805 -16.84 -4.64 -39.77
C HIS A 805 -17.47 -3.38 -40.39
N GLY A 806 -16.64 -2.41 -40.80
CA GLY A 806 -17.09 -1.13 -41.34
C GLY A 806 -17.45 -0.08 -40.27
N GLY A 807 -17.09 -0.34 -39.01
CA GLY A 807 -17.26 0.59 -37.90
C GLY A 807 -16.14 1.64 -37.89
N THR A 808 -16.50 2.92 -37.78
CA THR A 808 -15.51 4.00 -37.59
C THR A 808 -15.03 4.01 -36.15
N MET A 809 -13.74 3.76 -35.95
CA MET A 809 -13.07 3.87 -34.66
C MET A 809 -12.89 5.35 -34.34
N THR A 810 -13.47 5.80 -33.23
CA THR A 810 -13.48 7.21 -32.84
C THR A 810 -12.35 7.59 -31.89
N GLY A 811 -11.64 6.62 -31.33
CA GLY A 811 -10.51 6.83 -30.44
C GLY A 811 -10.42 5.71 -29.42
N CYS A 812 -10.04 6.07 -28.20
CA CYS A 812 -9.82 5.17 -27.08
C CYS A 812 -8.90 4.00 -27.41
N PHE A 813 -7.86 4.15 -28.25
CA PHE A 813 -6.91 3.09 -28.60
C PHE A 813 -6.08 2.68 -27.37
N TRP A 814 -6.73 1.96 -26.46
CA TRP A 814 -6.25 1.71 -25.11
C TRP A 814 -5.54 0.38 -25.00
N ALA A 815 -4.55 0.36 -24.12
CA ALA A 815 -3.79 -0.80 -23.68
C ALA A 815 -3.33 -1.70 -24.83
N PRO A 816 -2.58 -1.15 -25.82
CA PRO A 816 -2.05 -1.97 -26.88
C PRO A 816 -0.95 -2.90 -26.33
N GLU A 817 -1.07 -4.21 -26.57
CA GLU A 817 -0.07 -5.21 -26.23
C GLU A 817 0.50 -5.89 -27.47
N LEU A 818 1.83 -6.03 -27.53
CA LEU A 818 2.54 -6.77 -28.58
C LEU A 818 2.70 -8.24 -28.21
N HIS A 819 2.27 -9.12 -29.11
CA HIS A 819 2.37 -10.58 -28.96
C HIS A 819 2.70 -11.27 -30.28
N GLU A 820 3.37 -12.42 -30.23
CA GLU A 820 3.47 -13.33 -31.37
C GLU A 820 2.34 -14.37 -31.33
N ILE A 821 1.40 -14.31 -32.28
CA ILE A 821 0.24 -15.21 -32.34
C ILE A 821 0.19 -15.88 -33.71
N ASP A 822 0.33 -17.21 -33.72
CA ASP A 822 0.42 -18.03 -34.94
C ASP A 822 1.55 -17.56 -35.88
N GLY A 823 2.72 -17.26 -35.29
CA GLY A 823 3.92 -16.85 -36.01
C GLY A 823 3.85 -15.47 -36.66
N ARG A 824 2.94 -14.61 -36.19
CA ARG A 824 2.80 -13.22 -36.65
C ARG A 824 2.79 -12.25 -35.47
N LEU A 825 3.54 -11.15 -35.59
CA LEU A 825 3.45 -10.05 -34.64
C LEU A 825 2.03 -9.48 -34.66
N SER A 826 1.45 -9.33 -33.48
CA SER A 826 0.05 -8.98 -33.26
C SER A 826 -0.05 -7.88 -32.22
N ILE A 827 -0.98 -6.95 -32.43
CA ILE A 827 -1.35 -5.94 -31.43
C ILE A 827 -2.78 -6.24 -30.96
N LEU A 828 -2.91 -6.51 -29.67
CA LEU A 828 -4.19 -6.57 -28.95
C LEU A 828 -4.46 -5.20 -28.36
N PHE A 829 -5.63 -4.62 -28.57
CA PHE A 829 -5.97 -3.29 -28.04
C PHE A 829 -7.49 -3.12 -28.02
N MET A 830 -7.99 -2.04 -27.43
CA MET A 830 -9.41 -1.70 -27.47
C MET A 830 -9.59 -0.40 -28.26
N PRO A 831 -10.30 -0.35 -29.40
CA PRO A 831 -10.85 0.89 -29.95
C PRO A 831 -12.29 1.14 -29.45
N CYS A 832 -12.72 2.40 -29.42
CA CYS A 832 -14.12 2.79 -29.15
C CYS A 832 -14.82 3.39 -30.38
N TYR A 833 -16.15 3.50 -30.30
CA TYR A 833 -17.05 3.73 -31.45
C TYR A 833 -18.03 4.89 -31.18
N ASN A 834 -19.13 4.96 -31.97
CA ASN A 834 -20.17 6.01 -32.01
C ASN A 834 -19.79 7.31 -32.74
N SER A 835 -20.64 8.34 -32.68
CA SER A 835 -20.39 9.64 -33.33
C SER A 835 -19.37 10.52 -32.61
N SER A 836 -19.05 10.17 -31.36
CA SER A 836 -18.05 10.78 -30.49
C SER A 836 -17.38 9.65 -29.71
N PRO A 837 -16.10 9.77 -29.30
CA PRO A 837 -15.43 8.77 -28.48
C PRO A 837 -16.24 8.48 -27.22
N ASP A 838 -16.49 7.20 -26.96
CA ASP A 838 -17.24 6.69 -25.82
C ASP A 838 -16.66 5.34 -25.43
N TYR A 839 -15.85 5.32 -24.38
CA TYR A 839 -15.12 4.13 -23.95
C TYR A 839 -16.04 2.94 -23.63
N MET A 840 -17.31 3.18 -23.25
CA MET A 840 -18.28 2.11 -22.98
C MET A 840 -18.61 1.26 -24.22
N THR A 841 -18.32 1.77 -25.41
CA THR A 841 -18.45 1.02 -26.67
C THR A 841 -17.19 0.26 -27.06
N GLY A 842 -16.15 0.31 -26.23
CA GLY A 842 -14.88 -0.34 -26.47
C GLY A 842 -14.99 -1.86 -26.66
N ARG A 843 -14.20 -2.41 -27.58
CA ARG A 843 -14.17 -3.86 -27.85
C ARG A 843 -12.73 -4.32 -28.00
N ALA A 844 -12.33 -5.33 -27.24
CA ALA A 844 -11.03 -5.97 -27.42
C ALA A 844 -10.90 -6.45 -28.88
N SER A 845 -9.84 -6.01 -29.52
CA SER A 845 -9.60 -6.15 -30.95
C SER A 845 -8.16 -6.51 -31.20
N ILE A 846 -7.92 -7.14 -32.35
CA ILE A 846 -6.60 -7.59 -32.79
C ILE A 846 -6.31 -7.05 -34.19
N MET A 847 -5.05 -6.69 -34.43
CA MET A 847 -4.46 -6.56 -35.76
C MET A 847 -3.12 -7.28 -35.81
N GLN A 848 -2.74 -7.78 -36.98
CA GLN A 848 -1.52 -8.57 -37.16
C GLN A 848 -0.68 -8.00 -38.31
N LEU A 849 0.64 -8.01 -38.12
CA LEU A 849 1.60 -7.65 -39.13
C LEU A 849 1.50 -8.65 -40.30
N GLU A 850 1.44 -8.12 -41.51
CA GLU A 850 1.45 -8.94 -42.72
C GLU A 850 2.85 -9.46 -43.00
N GLN A 851 2.90 -10.63 -43.63
CA GLN A 851 4.12 -11.27 -44.12
C GLN A 851 4.14 -11.24 -45.65
N ASP A 852 5.34 -11.20 -46.21
CA ASP A 852 5.52 -11.34 -47.65
C ASP A 852 5.26 -12.79 -48.13
N ALA A 853 5.42 -13.04 -49.42
CA ALA A 853 5.15 -14.36 -50.00
C ALA A 853 6.13 -15.48 -49.53
N ASN A 854 7.25 -15.12 -48.90
CA ASN A 854 8.23 -16.04 -48.33
C ASN A 854 7.98 -16.33 -46.85
N GLY A 855 7.06 -15.59 -46.21
CA GLY A 855 6.84 -15.63 -44.77
C GLY A 855 7.79 -14.70 -44.00
N ASP A 856 8.46 -13.77 -44.68
CA ASP A 856 9.26 -12.73 -44.03
C ASP A 856 8.32 -11.62 -43.55
N ASP A 857 8.49 -11.14 -42.31
CA ASP A 857 7.66 -10.08 -41.74
C ASP A 857 7.88 -8.76 -42.49
N LEU A 858 6.81 -8.01 -42.74
CA LEU A 858 6.90 -6.66 -43.30
C LEU A 858 7.30 -5.63 -42.24
N ASP A 859 7.72 -4.43 -42.64
CA ASP A 859 8.18 -3.40 -41.69
C ASP A 859 7.06 -3.02 -40.70
N PRO A 860 7.22 -3.25 -39.38
CA PRO A 860 6.20 -2.95 -38.38
C PRO A 860 5.95 -1.45 -38.20
N MET A 861 6.87 -0.59 -38.63
CA MET A 861 6.74 0.87 -38.56
C MET A 861 5.94 1.47 -39.73
N ASP A 862 5.46 0.65 -40.68
CA ASP A 862 4.60 1.09 -41.79
C ASP A 862 3.14 0.65 -41.54
N PRO A 863 2.19 1.60 -41.33
CA PRO A 863 0.79 1.29 -41.06
C PRO A 863 0.11 0.45 -42.16
N ASP A 864 0.55 0.58 -43.42
CA ASP A 864 -0.03 -0.17 -44.54
C ASP A 864 0.30 -1.68 -44.49
N ASN A 865 1.25 -2.09 -43.64
CA ASN A 865 1.65 -3.48 -43.46
C ASN A 865 0.84 -4.23 -42.37
N TRP A 866 -0.10 -3.56 -41.69
CA TRP A 866 -0.92 -4.18 -40.67
C TRP A 866 -2.31 -4.56 -41.21
N SER A 867 -2.80 -5.72 -40.80
CA SER A 867 -4.18 -6.13 -41.12
C SER A 867 -5.19 -5.17 -40.51
N THR A 868 -6.33 -4.95 -41.18
CA THR A 868 -7.42 -4.15 -40.59
C THR A 868 -7.87 -4.72 -39.24
N PRO A 869 -8.06 -3.88 -38.19
CA PRO A 869 -8.50 -4.34 -36.87
C PRO A 869 -9.79 -5.16 -36.91
N VAL A 870 -9.83 -6.23 -36.12
CA VAL A 870 -10.98 -7.14 -35.99
C VAL A 870 -11.31 -7.34 -34.52
N HIS A 871 -12.59 -7.35 -34.16
CA HIS A 871 -13.02 -7.69 -32.80
C HIS A 871 -12.71 -9.13 -32.44
N VAL A 872 -12.24 -9.35 -31.22
CA VAL A 872 -12.21 -10.68 -30.62
C VAL A 872 -13.62 -10.99 -30.09
N THR A 873 -14.17 -12.14 -30.48
CA THR A 873 -15.56 -12.50 -30.20
C THR A 873 -15.69 -13.89 -29.57
N ARG A 874 -16.87 -14.20 -29.02
CA ARG A 874 -17.24 -15.57 -28.66
C ARG A 874 -17.25 -16.48 -29.89
N ALA A 875 -17.21 -17.79 -29.67
CA ALA A 875 -17.28 -18.79 -30.74
C ALA A 875 -18.52 -18.65 -31.66
N ASP A 876 -19.63 -18.10 -31.14
CA ASP A 876 -20.86 -17.84 -31.90
C ASP A 876 -20.91 -16.47 -32.59
N GLY A 877 -19.86 -15.64 -32.42
CA GLY A 877 -19.72 -14.31 -32.98
C GLY A 877 -20.34 -13.19 -32.15
N SER A 878 -20.80 -13.45 -30.92
CA SER A 878 -21.25 -12.41 -29.99
C SER A 878 -20.08 -11.73 -29.26
N ASP A 879 -20.30 -10.49 -28.78
CA ASP A 879 -19.35 -9.71 -27.96
C ASP A 879 -18.85 -10.53 -26.77
N LEU A 880 -17.65 -10.26 -26.22
CA LEU A 880 -17.10 -10.96 -25.05
C LEU A 880 -17.83 -10.61 -23.74
N ASN A 881 -18.17 -9.34 -23.54
CA ASN A 881 -18.90 -8.89 -22.35
C ASN A 881 -20.39 -8.77 -22.65
N ALA A 882 -21.18 -9.72 -22.16
CA ALA A 882 -22.63 -9.73 -22.36
C ALA A 882 -23.41 -8.77 -21.43
N VAL A 883 -22.75 -8.17 -20.44
CA VAL A 883 -23.37 -7.33 -19.40
C VAL A 883 -23.39 -5.87 -19.82
N SER A 884 -22.20 -5.28 -20.04
CA SER A 884 -22.05 -3.87 -20.42
C SER A 884 -21.48 -3.67 -21.83
N GLY A 885 -21.07 -4.75 -22.51
CA GLY A 885 -20.51 -4.70 -23.86
C GLY A 885 -19.00 -4.42 -23.90
N ILE A 886 -18.46 -3.64 -22.96
CA ILE A 886 -17.05 -3.25 -22.95
C ILE A 886 -16.11 -4.43 -22.64
N SER A 887 -15.02 -4.56 -23.38
CA SER A 887 -13.91 -5.48 -23.11
C SER A 887 -12.61 -4.79 -23.49
N LEU A 888 -11.61 -4.83 -22.61
CA LEU A 888 -10.33 -4.14 -22.76
C LEU A 888 -9.19 -4.91 -22.11
N ASP A 889 -7.97 -4.40 -22.25
CA ASP A 889 -6.75 -4.92 -21.60
C ASP A 889 -6.53 -6.40 -21.89
N MET A 890 -6.69 -6.79 -23.15
CA MET A 890 -6.58 -8.18 -23.54
C MET A 890 -5.12 -8.58 -23.71
N THR A 891 -4.71 -9.62 -22.99
CA THR A 891 -3.40 -10.25 -23.12
C THR A 891 -3.53 -11.68 -23.64
N PHE A 892 -2.46 -12.18 -24.28
CA PHE A 892 -2.35 -13.54 -24.80
C PHE A 892 -1.23 -14.29 -24.10
N PHE A 893 -1.44 -15.57 -23.81
CA PHE A 893 -0.37 -16.45 -23.32
C PHE A 893 -0.69 -17.93 -23.59
N THR A 894 0.33 -18.78 -23.46
CA THR A 894 0.19 -20.23 -23.50
C THR A 894 0.66 -20.85 -22.19
N ASP A 895 -0.03 -21.88 -21.73
CA ASP A 895 0.50 -22.74 -20.67
C ASP A 895 1.65 -23.63 -21.20
N ALA A 896 2.34 -24.34 -20.30
CA ALA A 896 3.45 -25.22 -20.66
C ALA A 896 3.01 -26.49 -21.41
N ASP A 897 1.70 -26.77 -21.45
CA ASP A 897 1.11 -27.84 -22.26
C ASP A 897 0.74 -27.37 -23.69
N GLY A 898 0.91 -26.07 -23.98
CA GLY A 898 0.67 -25.44 -25.28
C GLY A 898 -0.78 -25.01 -25.51
N GLN A 899 -1.63 -25.02 -24.49
CA GLN A 899 -2.98 -24.45 -24.59
C GLN A 899 -2.89 -22.92 -24.53
N ALA A 900 -3.45 -22.26 -25.54
CA ALA A 900 -3.50 -20.80 -25.61
C ALA A 900 -4.72 -20.23 -24.88
N TYR A 901 -4.54 -19.04 -24.32
CA TYR A 901 -5.54 -18.31 -23.56
C TYR A 901 -5.53 -16.83 -23.92
N TYR A 902 -6.72 -16.22 -23.86
CA TYR A 902 -6.86 -14.78 -23.69
C TYR A 902 -7.30 -14.51 -22.25
N ALA A 903 -6.67 -13.53 -21.61
CA ALA A 903 -7.18 -12.90 -20.40
C ALA A 903 -7.45 -11.41 -20.67
N TRP A 904 -8.49 -10.84 -20.07
CA TRP A 904 -8.90 -9.46 -20.33
C TRP A 904 -9.73 -8.89 -19.18
N GLN A 905 -9.92 -7.56 -19.17
CA GLN A 905 -10.86 -6.91 -18.27
C GLN A 905 -12.27 -6.85 -18.87
N GLN A 906 -13.26 -7.26 -18.09
CA GLN A 906 -14.65 -6.86 -18.29
C GLN A 906 -15.36 -6.73 -16.94
N VAL A 907 -16.31 -5.80 -16.85
CA VAL A 907 -17.04 -5.46 -15.61
C VAL A 907 -16.11 -5.24 -14.41
N CYS A 908 -14.94 -4.64 -14.65
CA CYS A 908 -13.96 -4.33 -13.62
C CYS A 908 -13.38 -5.55 -12.89
N ALA A 909 -13.32 -6.70 -13.57
CA ALA A 909 -12.66 -7.92 -13.11
C ALA A 909 -11.86 -8.55 -14.26
N THR A 910 -10.90 -9.42 -13.93
CA THR A 910 -10.12 -10.18 -14.92
C THR A 910 -10.82 -11.49 -15.26
N TRP A 911 -11.03 -11.70 -16.55
CA TRP A 911 -11.64 -12.90 -17.13
C TRP A 911 -10.64 -13.63 -18.02
N ILE A 912 -10.86 -14.93 -18.20
CA ILE A 912 -10.04 -15.81 -19.03
C ILE A 912 -10.92 -16.69 -19.93
N ALA A 913 -10.41 -17.04 -21.11
CA ALA A 913 -10.96 -18.06 -21.98
C ALA A 913 -9.87 -18.73 -22.82
N LYS A 914 -10.11 -19.95 -23.27
CA LYS A 914 -9.23 -20.68 -24.20
C LYS A 914 -9.30 -20.04 -25.58
N ALA A 915 -8.17 -19.99 -26.28
CA ALA A 915 -8.05 -19.48 -27.64
C ALA A 915 -7.47 -20.54 -28.59
N ASP A 916 -7.71 -20.38 -29.89
CA ASP A 916 -6.98 -21.10 -30.95
C ASP A 916 -6.13 -20.07 -31.69
N PRO A 917 -4.78 -20.13 -31.60
CA PRO A 917 -3.92 -19.16 -32.26
C PRO A 917 -4.15 -19.06 -33.78
N ALA A 918 -4.62 -20.14 -34.41
CA ALA A 918 -4.91 -20.16 -35.86
C ALA A 918 -6.19 -19.39 -36.24
N ASP A 919 -7.07 -19.08 -35.28
CA ASP A 919 -8.19 -18.14 -35.44
C ASP A 919 -8.21 -17.17 -34.23
N PRO A 920 -7.30 -16.19 -34.20
CA PRO A 920 -7.11 -15.32 -33.03
C PRO A 920 -8.25 -14.31 -32.85
N THR A 921 -9.23 -14.31 -33.76
CA THR A 921 -10.42 -13.43 -33.68
C THR A 921 -11.52 -14.02 -32.78
N ARG A 922 -11.33 -15.22 -32.23
CA ARG A 922 -12.36 -15.94 -31.47
C ARG A 922 -11.81 -16.72 -30.28
N ILE A 923 -12.54 -16.65 -29.17
CA ILE A 923 -12.36 -17.58 -28.05
C ILE A 923 -13.07 -18.92 -28.33
N THR A 924 -12.56 -19.99 -27.73
CA THR A 924 -13.01 -21.38 -27.91
C THR A 924 -13.71 -21.97 -26.68
N SER A 925 -13.68 -21.28 -25.55
CA SER A 925 -14.44 -21.60 -24.33
C SER A 925 -15.33 -20.43 -23.91
N GLU A 926 -16.22 -20.66 -22.94
CA GLU A 926 -16.91 -19.55 -22.27
C GLU A 926 -15.92 -18.71 -21.45
N PRO A 927 -16.13 -17.38 -21.34
CA PRO A 927 -15.43 -16.53 -20.39
C PRO A 927 -15.65 -16.97 -18.94
N VAL A 928 -14.58 -17.00 -18.15
CA VAL A 928 -14.62 -17.26 -16.70
C VAL A 928 -13.89 -16.14 -15.96
N MET A 929 -14.51 -15.61 -14.90
CA MET A 929 -13.88 -14.64 -14.01
C MET A 929 -12.87 -15.36 -13.11
N ILE A 930 -11.62 -14.89 -13.08
CA ILE A 930 -10.55 -15.51 -12.29
C ILE A 930 -9.98 -14.58 -11.23
N ILE A 931 -10.00 -13.26 -11.44
CA ILE A 931 -9.59 -12.26 -10.45
C ILE A 931 -10.73 -11.26 -10.28
N GLU A 932 -11.30 -11.19 -9.09
CA GLU A 932 -12.24 -10.15 -8.69
C GLU A 932 -11.55 -9.15 -7.75
N PRO A 933 -11.88 -7.84 -7.82
CA PRO A 933 -11.46 -6.85 -6.83
C PRO A 933 -12.19 -7.11 -5.50
N GLU A 934 -11.46 -7.60 -4.49
CA GLU A 934 -12.04 -8.07 -3.22
C GLU A 934 -11.41 -7.42 -1.98
N TYR A 935 -10.35 -6.63 -2.15
CA TYR A 935 -9.65 -5.94 -1.07
C TYR A 935 -9.78 -4.42 -1.23
N ALA A 936 -9.49 -3.68 -0.15
CA ALA A 936 -9.50 -2.23 -0.21
C ALA A 936 -8.37 -1.66 -1.10
N TRP A 937 -7.26 -2.38 -1.27
CA TRP A 937 -6.13 -1.93 -2.10
C TRP A 937 -6.33 -2.19 -3.60
N ASP A 938 -7.09 -3.22 -3.99
CA ASP A 938 -7.47 -3.49 -5.38
C ASP A 938 -8.91 -3.07 -5.66
N ASN A 939 -9.37 -2.02 -4.97
CA ASN A 939 -10.74 -1.58 -5.00
C ASN A 939 -11.25 -1.28 -6.43
N VAL A 940 -12.57 -1.32 -6.65
CA VAL A 940 -13.29 -0.89 -7.87
C VAL A 940 -12.90 -1.47 -9.25
N CYS A 941 -11.72 -2.03 -9.47
CA CYS A 941 -11.30 -2.63 -10.73
C CYS A 941 -10.12 -3.58 -10.54
N ALA A 942 -10.17 -4.74 -11.19
CA ALA A 942 -9.00 -5.58 -11.46
C ALA A 942 -8.81 -5.68 -12.99
N GLU A 943 -7.77 -5.03 -13.51
CA GLU A 943 -7.55 -4.83 -14.95
C GLU A 943 -6.08 -5.01 -15.37
N GLY A 944 -5.73 -4.74 -16.62
CA GLY A 944 -4.34 -4.87 -17.11
C GLY A 944 -3.67 -6.22 -16.84
N PRO A 945 -4.29 -7.39 -17.12
CA PRO A 945 -3.65 -8.68 -16.90
C PRO A 945 -2.44 -8.88 -17.81
N ASN A 946 -1.30 -9.33 -17.29
CA ASN A 946 -0.14 -9.70 -18.11
C ASN A 946 0.62 -10.90 -17.51
N VAL A 947 1.00 -11.90 -18.32
CA VAL A 947 1.44 -13.21 -17.82
C VAL A 947 2.87 -13.55 -18.23
N HIS A 948 3.70 -13.97 -17.26
CA HIS A 948 5.02 -14.55 -17.49
C HIS A 948 5.08 -15.99 -16.97
N THR A 949 5.78 -16.86 -17.68
CA THR A 949 6.01 -18.25 -17.23
C THR A 949 7.41 -18.39 -16.67
N ARG A 950 7.53 -18.83 -15.42
CA ARG A 950 8.81 -19.04 -14.75
C ARG A 950 8.72 -20.22 -13.78
N ASP A 951 9.75 -21.08 -13.77
CA ASP A 951 9.91 -22.17 -12.79
C ASP A 951 8.68 -23.08 -12.64
N GLY A 952 7.96 -23.32 -13.75
CA GLY A 952 6.75 -24.15 -13.76
C GLY A 952 5.49 -23.43 -13.26
N LYS A 953 5.54 -22.12 -13.04
CA LYS A 953 4.43 -21.26 -12.61
C LYS A 953 4.11 -20.20 -13.67
N LEU A 954 2.86 -19.78 -13.67
CA LEU A 954 2.40 -18.57 -14.35
C LEU A 954 2.33 -17.44 -13.32
N LEU A 955 2.89 -16.29 -13.67
CA LEU A 955 2.90 -15.06 -12.89
C LEU A 955 2.07 -14.03 -13.63
N MET A 956 0.82 -13.86 -13.23
CA MET A 956 -0.12 -12.88 -13.80
C MET A 956 -0.09 -11.59 -12.98
N LEU A 957 0.48 -10.54 -13.55
CA LEU A 957 0.26 -9.18 -13.07
C LEU A 957 -1.17 -8.76 -13.41
N TYR A 958 -1.74 -7.95 -12.54
CA TYR A 958 -2.98 -7.22 -12.80
C TYR A 958 -2.92 -5.92 -11.99
N SER A 959 -3.73 -4.94 -12.34
CA SER A 959 -3.79 -3.66 -11.63
C SER A 959 -5.11 -3.49 -10.89
N GLY A 960 -5.01 -2.94 -9.69
CA GLY A 960 -6.11 -2.73 -8.76
C GLY A 960 -6.34 -1.25 -8.46
N SER A 961 -7.52 -0.90 -7.93
CA SER A 961 -7.95 0.48 -7.63
C SER A 961 -8.36 1.32 -8.84
N SER A 962 -8.89 2.52 -8.59
CA SER A 962 -9.11 3.51 -9.63
C SER A 962 -7.78 3.96 -10.23
N VAL A 963 -7.75 4.21 -11.54
CA VAL A 963 -6.63 4.89 -12.19
C VAL A 963 -6.44 6.27 -11.56
N GLY A 964 -5.28 6.49 -10.95
CA GLY A 964 -4.96 7.65 -10.12
C GLY A 964 -3.95 7.29 -9.04
N ASP A 965 -3.84 8.10 -7.99
CA ASP A 965 -2.79 7.97 -6.96
C ASP A 965 -2.87 6.67 -6.14
N THR A 966 -4.01 5.99 -6.18
CA THR A 966 -4.28 4.72 -5.47
C THR A 966 -4.08 3.48 -6.33
N TYR A 967 -3.77 3.64 -7.61
CA TYR A 967 -3.57 2.53 -8.53
C TYR A 967 -2.36 1.69 -8.10
N THR A 968 -2.51 0.37 -8.12
CA THR A 968 -1.49 -0.57 -7.65
C THR A 968 -1.40 -1.79 -8.56
N THR A 969 -0.31 -2.54 -8.48
CA THR A 969 -0.14 -3.80 -9.22
C THR A 969 -0.18 -4.98 -8.25
N GLY A 970 -1.08 -5.92 -8.51
CA GLY A 970 -1.18 -7.21 -7.85
C GLY A 970 -0.49 -8.33 -8.62
N LEU A 971 -0.40 -9.49 -7.98
CA LEU A 971 0.08 -10.74 -8.58
C LEU A 971 -0.87 -11.88 -8.26
N ALA A 972 -1.22 -12.64 -9.29
CA ALA A 972 -1.87 -13.94 -9.19
C ALA A 972 -0.98 -15.02 -9.81
N THR A 973 -0.91 -16.18 -9.17
CA THR A 973 -0.06 -17.29 -9.64
C THR A 973 -0.87 -18.56 -9.90
N ALA A 974 -0.43 -19.36 -10.87
CA ALA A 974 -1.01 -20.67 -11.17
C ALA A 974 0.08 -21.66 -11.58
N GLU A 975 -0.19 -22.97 -11.50
CA GLU A 975 0.68 -23.99 -12.09
C GLU A 975 0.67 -23.87 -13.62
N ALA A 976 1.85 -23.88 -14.25
CA ALA A 976 1.96 -23.73 -15.70
C ALA A 976 1.61 -24.99 -16.49
N SER A 977 1.42 -26.15 -15.85
CA SER A 977 1.02 -27.39 -16.52
C SER A 977 0.08 -28.23 -15.66
N GLY A 978 -0.72 -29.08 -16.30
CA GLY A 978 -1.55 -30.07 -15.61
C GLY A 978 -2.76 -29.51 -14.85
N THR A 979 -3.09 -28.24 -15.03
CA THR A 979 -4.17 -27.52 -14.32
C THR A 979 -5.10 -26.84 -15.32
N ASP A 980 -6.41 -26.77 -15.03
CA ASP A 980 -7.35 -26.02 -15.86
C ASP A 980 -7.37 -24.54 -15.42
N LEU A 981 -6.71 -23.68 -16.19
CA LEU A 981 -6.65 -22.24 -15.88
C LEU A 981 -8.00 -21.52 -16.00
N THR A 982 -9.03 -22.19 -16.55
CA THR A 982 -10.42 -21.70 -16.52
C THR A 982 -11.17 -22.06 -15.25
N ASP A 983 -10.54 -22.73 -14.29
CA ASP A 983 -11.03 -22.91 -12.92
C ASP A 983 -10.46 -21.78 -12.04
N PRO A 984 -11.28 -20.90 -11.43
CA PRO A 984 -10.80 -19.85 -10.55
C PRO A 984 -9.96 -20.37 -9.37
N ALA A 985 -10.20 -21.60 -8.90
CA ALA A 985 -9.43 -22.21 -7.82
C ALA A 985 -7.98 -22.56 -8.22
N SER A 986 -7.65 -22.51 -9.52
CA SER A 986 -6.29 -22.70 -10.02
C SER A 986 -5.38 -21.48 -9.78
N TRP A 987 -5.96 -20.34 -9.44
CA TRP A 987 -5.26 -19.07 -9.26
C TRP A 987 -5.14 -18.72 -7.78
N GLN A 988 -3.93 -18.42 -7.34
CA GLN A 988 -3.65 -17.88 -6.02
C GLN A 988 -3.28 -16.39 -6.13
N LYS A 989 -4.15 -15.54 -5.59
CA LYS A 989 -4.00 -14.09 -5.57
C LYS A 989 -3.37 -13.61 -4.26
N MET A 990 -2.46 -12.64 -4.33
CA MET A 990 -1.87 -12.02 -3.13
C MET A 990 -2.90 -11.16 -2.37
N ASN A 991 -2.81 -11.13 -1.03
CA ASN A 991 -3.69 -10.33 -0.18
C ASN A 991 -3.34 -8.82 -0.15
N TYR A 992 -2.22 -8.43 -0.77
CA TYR A 992 -1.63 -7.08 -0.77
C TYR A 992 -0.99 -6.79 -2.13
N PRO A 993 -0.79 -5.52 -2.51
CA PRO A 993 -0.18 -5.18 -3.79
C PRO A 993 1.29 -5.62 -3.83
N LEU A 994 1.71 -6.09 -5.00
CA LEU A 994 3.11 -6.38 -5.32
C LEU A 994 3.89 -5.08 -5.55
N GLN A 995 3.29 -4.12 -6.26
CA GLN A 995 3.84 -2.79 -6.47
C GLN A 995 2.79 -1.72 -6.16
N LYS A 996 3.23 -0.63 -5.52
CA LYS A 996 2.36 0.37 -4.91
C LYS A 996 2.96 1.76 -4.96
N SER A 997 2.14 2.77 -4.69
CA SER A 997 2.61 4.15 -4.55
C SER A 997 3.69 4.25 -3.46
N GLY A 998 4.82 4.86 -3.81
CA GLY A 998 6.01 4.87 -2.95
C GLY A 998 7.10 5.80 -3.49
N ILE A 999 8.20 5.87 -2.75
CA ILE A 999 9.39 6.61 -3.16
C ILE A 999 10.28 5.66 -3.97
N TYR A 1000 10.81 6.16 -5.09
CA TYR A 1000 11.83 5.48 -5.88
C TYR A 1000 12.80 6.53 -6.44
N ASP A 1001 14.10 6.29 -6.30
CA ASP A 1001 15.17 7.25 -6.64
C ASP A 1001 14.94 8.64 -6.01
N GLY A 1002 14.43 8.65 -4.77
CA GLY A 1002 14.19 9.86 -3.99
C GLY A 1002 12.95 10.68 -4.36
N GLU A 1003 12.17 10.26 -5.37
CA GLU A 1003 10.97 10.95 -5.84
C GLU A 1003 9.71 10.09 -5.63
N TRP A 1004 8.56 10.74 -5.46
CA TRP A 1004 7.28 10.04 -5.33
C TRP A 1004 6.81 9.50 -6.69
N GLN A 1005 6.39 8.23 -6.69
CA GLN A 1005 5.69 7.60 -7.79
C GLN A 1005 4.32 7.15 -7.29
N LEU A 1006 3.26 7.80 -7.79
CA LEU A 1006 1.89 7.58 -7.36
C LEU A 1006 1.11 6.84 -8.45
N GLY A 1007 0.37 5.80 -8.08
CA GLY A 1007 -0.51 5.11 -9.02
C GLY A 1007 0.22 4.19 -9.98
N THR A 1008 1.05 3.27 -9.47
CA THR A 1008 1.84 2.36 -10.28
C THR A 1008 0.96 1.23 -10.84
N GLY A 1009 0.84 1.10 -12.15
CA GLY A 1009 0.08 -0.01 -12.70
C GLY A 1009 0.09 -0.13 -14.21
N HIS A 1010 -0.85 -0.96 -14.68
CA HIS A 1010 -0.93 -1.56 -15.99
C HIS A 1010 0.43 -2.10 -16.44
N GLY A 1011 1.01 -2.92 -15.56
CA GLY A 1011 2.35 -3.42 -15.69
C GLY A 1011 2.45 -4.63 -16.61
N MET A 1012 3.50 -4.67 -17.42
CA MET A 1012 3.79 -5.72 -18.40
C MET A 1012 5.19 -6.30 -18.21
N TRP A 1013 5.32 -7.59 -18.47
CA TRP A 1013 6.60 -8.28 -18.55
C TRP A 1013 7.27 -8.00 -19.91
N SER A 1014 8.55 -7.66 -19.86
CA SER A 1014 9.41 -7.43 -21.01
C SER A 1014 10.81 -8.01 -20.74
N GLU A 1015 11.74 -7.84 -21.67
CA GLU A 1015 13.14 -8.24 -21.51
C GLU A 1015 14.10 -7.23 -22.15
N ASP A 1016 15.32 -7.12 -21.63
CA ASP A 1016 16.37 -6.29 -22.21
C ASP A 1016 17.26 -7.06 -23.21
N GLU A 1017 18.31 -6.42 -23.71
CA GLU A 1017 19.21 -6.96 -24.74
C GLU A 1017 19.95 -8.20 -24.24
N ASP A 1018 20.22 -8.22 -22.94
CA ASP A 1018 20.97 -9.25 -22.24
C ASP A 1018 20.06 -10.37 -21.68
N GLY A 1019 18.74 -10.26 -21.88
CA GLY A 1019 17.75 -11.26 -21.47
C GLY A 1019 17.32 -11.11 -20.01
N ASN A 1020 17.59 -9.97 -19.36
CA ASN A 1020 17.04 -9.68 -18.05
C ASN A 1020 15.54 -9.40 -18.17
N LEU A 1021 14.76 -9.88 -17.19
CA LEU A 1021 13.34 -9.58 -17.11
C LEU A 1021 13.13 -8.11 -16.69
N ILE A 1022 12.23 -7.44 -17.39
CA ILE A 1022 11.92 -6.03 -17.24
C ILE A 1022 10.43 -5.87 -16.90
N TYR A 1023 10.16 -4.95 -15.98
CA TYR A 1023 8.83 -4.47 -15.63
C TYR A 1023 8.58 -3.13 -16.30
N VAL A 1024 7.60 -3.09 -17.19
CA VAL A 1024 7.20 -1.89 -17.95
C VAL A 1024 5.82 -1.48 -17.49
N PHE A 1025 5.64 -0.25 -17.04
CA PHE A 1025 4.41 0.18 -16.36
C PHE A 1025 4.21 1.67 -16.48
N HIS A 1026 3.06 2.18 -16.04
CA HIS A 1026 2.85 3.63 -15.95
C HIS A 1026 2.70 4.11 -14.51
N VAL A 1027 2.94 5.41 -14.34
CA VAL A 1027 2.78 6.16 -13.09
C VAL A 1027 2.20 7.52 -13.42
N ARG A 1028 1.39 8.09 -12.51
CA ARG A 1028 1.02 9.50 -12.62
C ARG A 1028 2.16 10.37 -12.08
N THR A 1029 2.67 11.28 -12.89
CA THR A 1029 3.65 12.28 -12.46
C THR A 1029 3.25 13.69 -12.91
N ASP A 1030 3.99 14.70 -12.48
CA ASP A 1030 3.90 16.07 -12.98
C ASP A 1030 5.15 16.50 -13.78
N ASN A 1031 5.88 15.50 -14.33
CA ASN A 1031 7.12 15.73 -15.06
C ASN A 1031 6.91 16.71 -16.23
N ASN A 1032 7.85 17.63 -16.41
CA ASN A 1032 7.77 18.71 -17.41
C ASN A 1032 6.50 19.59 -17.35
N GLY A 1033 5.74 19.55 -16.24
CA GLY A 1033 4.44 20.22 -16.09
C GLY A 1033 3.31 19.57 -16.89
N LEU A 1034 3.51 18.33 -17.35
CA LEU A 1034 2.49 17.48 -17.95
C LEU A 1034 1.69 16.79 -16.84
N THR A 1035 0.44 16.43 -17.11
CA THR A 1035 -0.43 15.79 -16.10
C THR A 1035 -0.85 14.38 -16.44
N GLY A 1036 -0.52 13.91 -17.65
CA GLY A 1036 -0.78 12.54 -18.10
C GLY A 1036 0.01 11.50 -17.30
N ARG A 1037 -0.28 10.22 -17.54
CA ARG A 1037 0.51 9.12 -16.99
C ARG A 1037 1.71 8.86 -17.88
N ASP A 1038 2.86 8.62 -17.26
CA ASP A 1038 4.13 8.40 -17.94
C ASP A 1038 4.56 6.95 -17.83
N MET A 1039 5.28 6.47 -18.84
CA MET A 1039 5.87 5.14 -18.88
C MET A 1039 7.15 5.10 -18.04
N PHE A 1040 7.33 4.01 -17.30
CA PHE A 1040 8.51 3.67 -16.53
C PHE A 1040 8.98 2.25 -16.87
N VAL A 1041 10.27 2.02 -16.67
CA VAL A 1041 10.93 0.74 -16.91
C VAL A 1041 11.82 0.43 -15.71
N ARG A 1042 11.66 -0.76 -15.13
CA ARG A 1042 12.47 -1.26 -14.02
C ARG A 1042 12.92 -2.68 -14.27
N ARG A 1043 14.09 -3.04 -13.76
CA ARG A 1043 14.54 -4.45 -13.75
C ARG A 1043 13.78 -5.23 -12.70
N VAL A 1044 13.56 -6.51 -12.96
CA VAL A 1044 12.93 -7.42 -12.02
C VAL A 1044 14.02 -8.27 -11.38
N HIS A 1045 14.11 -8.20 -10.05
CA HIS A 1045 14.84 -9.17 -9.26
C HIS A 1045 13.88 -10.26 -8.78
N PHE A 1046 14.39 -11.45 -8.48
CA PHE A 1046 13.60 -12.49 -7.83
C PHE A 1046 14.23 -12.78 -6.48
N ASP A 1047 13.45 -12.64 -5.41
CA ASP A 1047 13.89 -12.95 -4.06
C ASP A 1047 14.17 -14.46 -3.90
N ALA A 1048 14.71 -14.87 -2.76
CA ALA A 1048 15.05 -16.26 -2.51
C ALA A 1048 13.80 -17.18 -2.35
N GLU A 1049 12.60 -16.61 -2.30
CA GLU A 1049 11.32 -17.34 -2.35
C GLU A 1049 10.77 -17.46 -3.78
N GLY A 1050 11.41 -16.82 -4.75
CA GLY A 1050 10.99 -16.80 -6.15
C GLY A 1050 9.91 -15.75 -6.46
N MET A 1051 9.71 -14.75 -5.59
CA MET A 1051 8.80 -13.63 -5.83
C MET A 1051 9.51 -12.49 -6.54
N PRO A 1052 8.84 -11.82 -7.50
CA PRO A 1052 9.41 -10.68 -8.19
C PRO A 1052 9.49 -9.45 -7.28
N VAL A 1053 10.63 -8.76 -7.31
CA VAL A 1053 10.88 -7.47 -6.66
C VAL A 1053 11.11 -6.43 -7.76
N MET A 1054 10.29 -5.37 -7.76
CA MET A 1054 10.14 -4.42 -8.88
C MET A 1054 10.53 -2.99 -8.50
N ASP A 1055 11.11 -2.80 -7.33
CA ASP A 1055 11.39 -1.51 -6.73
C ASP A 1055 12.77 -1.47 -6.04
N MET A 1056 13.65 -2.41 -6.36
CA MET A 1056 15.05 -2.33 -5.96
C MET A 1056 15.67 -1.05 -6.52
N GLU A 1057 16.35 -0.31 -5.66
CA GLU A 1057 17.12 0.86 -6.03
C GLU A 1057 18.42 0.44 -6.75
N PRO A 1058 19.00 1.32 -7.59
CA PRO A 1058 20.22 0.98 -8.33
C PRO A 1058 21.42 0.56 -7.46
N ASP A 1059 21.57 1.13 -6.26
CA ASP A 1059 22.63 0.78 -5.30
C ASP A 1059 22.31 -0.47 -4.49
N GLU A 1060 21.02 -0.80 -4.32
CA GLU A 1060 20.58 -2.09 -3.78
C GLU A 1060 20.84 -3.24 -4.76
N GLU A 1061 20.70 -3.02 -6.07
CA GLU A 1061 20.92 -4.05 -7.09
C GLU A 1061 22.40 -4.43 -7.25
N VAL A 1062 23.29 -3.43 -7.22
CA VAL A 1062 24.75 -3.58 -7.38
C VAL A 1062 25.46 -2.59 -6.46
N ALA A 1063 26.04 -3.08 -5.36
CA ALA A 1063 26.70 -2.24 -4.36
C ALA A 1063 28.10 -1.79 -4.81
N ASP A 1064 28.83 -2.64 -5.54
CA ASP A 1064 30.08 -2.30 -6.23
C ASP A 1064 29.99 -2.78 -7.68
N GLU A 1065 30.04 -1.83 -8.62
CA GLU A 1065 30.00 -2.15 -10.03
C GLU A 1065 31.30 -2.81 -10.52
N THR A 1066 32.42 -2.67 -9.80
CA THR A 1066 33.72 -3.17 -10.23
C THR A 1066 34.01 -4.55 -9.68
N VAL A 1067 34.29 -5.49 -10.57
CA VAL A 1067 34.70 -6.85 -10.23
C VAL A 1067 36.14 -7.10 -10.68
N THR A 1068 36.84 -8.00 -9.98
CA THR A 1068 38.26 -8.30 -10.24
C THR A 1068 38.49 -9.79 -10.41
N VAL A 1069 39.27 -10.19 -11.42
CA VAL A 1069 39.76 -11.56 -11.60
C VAL A 1069 41.28 -11.60 -11.57
N THR A 1070 41.83 -12.64 -10.95
CA THR A 1070 43.26 -12.90 -10.96
C THR A 1070 43.66 -13.55 -12.27
N VAL A 1071 44.65 -12.98 -12.94
CA VAL A 1071 45.33 -13.58 -14.09
C VAL A 1071 46.70 -14.08 -13.64
N GLU A 1072 46.85 -15.40 -13.62
CA GLU A 1072 48.11 -16.07 -13.30
C GLU A 1072 48.95 -16.27 -14.56
N VAL A 1073 50.00 -15.47 -14.71
CA VAL A 1073 50.99 -15.64 -15.78
C VAL A 1073 52.00 -16.69 -15.34
N THR A 1074 51.91 -17.87 -15.92
CA THR A 1074 52.80 -19.00 -15.62
C THR A 1074 54.07 -18.95 -16.47
N ALA A 1075 55.16 -19.54 -15.99
CA ALA A 1075 56.38 -19.62 -16.78
C ALA A 1075 56.11 -20.41 -18.08
N ALA A 1076 56.50 -19.84 -19.23
CA ALA A 1076 56.42 -20.53 -20.51
C ALA A 1076 57.14 -21.88 -20.43
N ALA A 1077 56.51 -22.94 -20.95
CA ALA A 1077 57.14 -24.25 -21.05
C ALA A 1077 58.48 -24.10 -21.81
N PRO A 1078 59.58 -24.68 -21.29
CA PRO A 1078 60.90 -24.51 -21.92
C PRO A 1078 60.93 -25.07 -23.35
N ILE A 1079 60.02 -26.00 -23.68
CA ILE A 1079 59.86 -26.59 -25.01
C ILE A 1079 58.38 -26.46 -25.44
N ALA A 1080 58.14 -25.82 -26.59
CA ALA A 1080 56.84 -25.81 -27.26
C ALA A 1080 56.85 -26.72 -28.49
N VAL A 1081 55.72 -27.37 -28.77
CA VAL A 1081 55.59 -28.33 -29.89
C VAL A 1081 54.34 -28.00 -30.69
N GLU A 1082 54.49 -27.84 -32.00
CA GLU A 1082 53.39 -27.65 -32.94
C GLU A 1082 53.39 -28.79 -33.96
N THR A 1083 52.20 -29.17 -34.44
CA THR A 1083 52.08 -30.20 -35.47
C THR A 1083 51.34 -29.67 -36.70
N ALA A 1084 51.73 -30.17 -37.87
CA ALA A 1084 51.04 -29.89 -39.12
C ALA A 1084 51.09 -31.13 -40.02
N THR A 1085 49.95 -31.48 -40.61
CA THR A 1085 49.88 -32.57 -41.59
C THR A 1085 49.74 -32.01 -43.00
N ARG A 1086 50.47 -32.58 -43.96
CA ARG A 1086 50.33 -32.22 -45.38
C ARG A 1086 50.43 -33.41 -46.32
N CYS A 1087 49.82 -33.29 -47.49
CA CYS A 1087 49.85 -34.32 -48.52
C CYS A 1087 51.06 -34.18 -49.46
N VAL A 1088 51.86 -35.24 -49.57
CA VAL A 1088 52.98 -35.32 -50.52
C VAL A 1088 52.88 -36.64 -51.28
N ALA A 1089 52.62 -36.56 -52.59
CA ALA A 1089 52.46 -37.73 -53.47
C ALA A 1089 51.43 -38.76 -52.96
N GLY A 1090 50.24 -38.30 -52.55
CA GLY A 1090 49.12 -39.15 -52.10
C GLY A 1090 49.31 -39.76 -50.71
N LYS A 1091 50.23 -39.23 -49.90
CA LYS A 1091 50.53 -39.73 -48.54
C LYS A 1091 50.66 -38.57 -47.57
N ASN A 1092 50.21 -38.77 -46.33
CA ASN A 1092 50.37 -37.80 -45.25
C ASN A 1092 51.84 -37.72 -44.81
N ILE A 1093 52.30 -36.50 -44.56
CA ILE A 1093 53.53 -36.19 -43.86
C ILE A 1093 53.14 -35.38 -42.63
N LEU A 1094 53.43 -35.91 -41.45
CA LEU A 1094 53.28 -35.20 -40.18
C LEU A 1094 54.57 -34.42 -39.91
N ALA A 1095 54.49 -33.11 -39.78
CA ALA A 1095 55.57 -32.25 -39.36
C ALA A 1095 55.37 -31.86 -37.90
N ALA A 1096 56.38 -32.05 -37.07
CA ALA A 1096 56.43 -31.54 -35.70
C ALA A 1096 57.47 -30.42 -35.64
N THR A 1097 57.04 -29.20 -35.36
CA THR A 1097 57.92 -28.06 -35.08
C THR A 1097 58.13 -27.99 -33.58
N VAL A 1098 59.38 -28.08 -33.15
CA VAL A 1098 59.76 -27.94 -31.75
C VAL A 1098 60.50 -26.63 -31.58
N THR A 1099 60.05 -25.80 -30.64
CA THR A 1099 60.66 -24.52 -30.29
C THR A 1099 61.21 -24.62 -28.87
N ASN A 1100 62.49 -24.25 -28.69
CA ASN A 1100 63.10 -24.17 -27.37
C ASN A 1100 63.00 -22.73 -26.86
N ASN A 1101 62.10 -22.51 -25.91
CA ASN A 1101 61.88 -21.23 -25.24
C ASN A 1101 62.81 -21.05 -24.02
N GLY A 1102 63.54 -22.09 -23.62
CA GLY A 1102 64.52 -22.04 -22.54
C GLY A 1102 65.77 -21.21 -22.87
N ALA A 1103 66.46 -20.77 -21.81
CA ALA A 1103 67.68 -19.95 -21.93
C ALA A 1103 68.92 -20.75 -22.39
N ASP A 1104 68.87 -22.07 -22.28
CA ASP A 1104 69.95 -22.99 -22.66
C ASP A 1104 69.56 -23.83 -23.88
N THR A 1105 70.57 -24.35 -24.58
CA THR A 1105 70.34 -25.30 -25.67
C THR A 1105 69.73 -26.60 -25.12
N ALA A 1106 68.65 -27.07 -25.74
CA ALA A 1106 67.95 -28.29 -25.33
C ALA A 1106 68.23 -29.43 -26.32
N ASP A 1107 68.62 -30.58 -25.78
CA ASP A 1107 68.68 -31.84 -26.52
C ASP A 1107 67.39 -32.63 -26.24
N LEU A 1108 66.66 -32.97 -27.31
CA LEU A 1108 65.33 -33.54 -27.23
C LEU A 1108 65.10 -34.70 -28.22
N SER A 1109 64.12 -35.55 -27.90
CA SER A 1109 63.63 -36.61 -28.78
C SER A 1109 62.19 -36.36 -29.18
N VAL A 1110 61.90 -36.36 -30.48
CA VAL A 1110 60.54 -36.19 -31.02
C VAL A 1110 60.00 -37.54 -31.45
N SER A 1111 58.96 -38.02 -30.78
CA SER A 1111 58.31 -39.30 -31.00
C SER A 1111 56.90 -39.12 -31.57
N THR A 1112 56.56 -39.95 -32.55
CA THR A 1112 55.24 -40.02 -33.17
C THR A 1112 54.87 -41.49 -33.40
N PRO A 1113 53.60 -41.84 -33.61
CA PRO A 1113 53.22 -43.20 -34.02
C PRO A 1113 53.90 -43.68 -35.32
N PHE A 1114 54.42 -42.74 -36.13
CA PHE A 1114 55.06 -43.01 -37.42
C PHE A 1114 56.60 -43.05 -37.36
N GLY A 1115 57.17 -42.85 -36.16
CA GLY A 1115 58.59 -42.97 -35.90
C GLY A 1115 59.11 -41.89 -34.96
N GLU A 1116 60.38 -42.03 -34.61
CA GLU A 1116 61.07 -41.19 -33.64
C GLU A 1116 62.29 -40.50 -34.27
N ARG A 1117 62.65 -39.33 -33.74
CA ARG A 1117 63.90 -38.62 -34.01
C ARG A 1117 64.55 -38.28 -32.67
N ALA A 1118 65.56 -39.07 -32.28
CA ALA A 1118 66.46 -38.75 -31.18
C ALA A 1118 67.52 -37.72 -31.62
N ASP A 1119 68.23 -37.13 -30.65
CA ASP A 1119 69.34 -36.19 -30.84
C ASP A 1119 68.95 -34.91 -31.61
N VAL A 1120 67.75 -34.39 -31.35
CA VAL A 1120 67.35 -33.09 -31.88
C VAL A 1120 67.89 -32.01 -30.94
N THR A 1121 68.87 -31.25 -31.38
CA THR A 1121 69.36 -30.09 -30.62
C THR A 1121 68.65 -28.84 -31.11
N VAL A 1122 68.07 -28.08 -30.18
CA VAL A 1122 67.43 -26.80 -30.45
C VAL A 1122 68.07 -25.74 -29.56
N GLU A 1123 68.80 -24.81 -30.17
CA GLU A 1123 69.39 -23.68 -29.44
C GLU A 1123 68.29 -22.83 -28.78
N ALA A 1124 68.63 -22.13 -27.69
CA ALA A 1124 67.74 -21.20 -27.02
C ALA A 1124 67.10 -20.21 -28.00
N GLY A 1125 65.77 -20.07 -27.94
CA GLY A 1125 64.98 -19.21 -28.83
C GLY A 1125 64.94 -19.66 -30.29
N LYS A 1126 65.31 -20.90 -30.61
CA LYS A 1126 65.20 -21.46 -31.97
C LYS A 1126 64.08 -22.48 -32.06
N SER A 1127 63.61 -22.68 -33.29
CA SER A 1127 62.70 -23.77 -33.64
C SER A 1127 63.32 -24.69 -34.68
N THR A 1128 62.92 -25.96 -34.66
CA THR A 1128 63.28 -26.95 -35.67
C THR A 1128 62.08 -27.81 -36.02
N THR A 1129 61.86 -28.05 -37.31
CA THR A 1129 60.78 -28.92 -37.77
C THR A 1129 61.30 -30.29 -38.17
N LYS A 1130 60.68 -31.35 -37.65
CA LYS A 1130 60.94 -32.76 -38.02
C LYS A 1130 59.73 -33.33 -38.75
N ALA A 1131 59.98 -33.78 -39.98
CA ALA A 1131 58.96 -34.42 -40.80
C ALA A 1131 59.01 -35.95 -40.65
N PHE A 1132 57.85 -36.55 -40.44
CA PHE A 1132 57.60 -37.97 -40.31
C PHE A 1132 56.71 -38.41 -41.48
N SER A 1133 57.24 -39.29 -42.32
CA SER A 1133 56.44 -39.89 -43.39
C SER A 1133 55.56 -40.99 -42.80
N THR A 1134 54.24 -40.78 -42.84
CA THR A 1134 53.28 -41.78 -42.31
C THR A 1134 53.19 -42.99 -43.24
N ARG A 1135 53.57 -42.80 -44.52
CA ARG A 1135 53.43 -43.75 -45.64
C ARG A 1135 51.99 -44.15 -45.96
N GLN A 1136 51.01 -43.51 -45.30
CA GLN A 1136 49.59 -43.80 -45.39
C GLN A 1136 48.86 -42.63 -46.06
N ALA A 1137 47.85 -42.95 -46.88
CA ALA A 1137 46.98 -41.95 -47.48
C ALA A 1137 45.96 -41.38 -46.47
N GLU A 1138 45.74 -42.09 -45.36
CA GLU A 1138 44.85 -41.71 -44.26
C GLU A 1138 45.57 -41.96 -42.94
N ILE A 1139 45.46 -41.02 -42.01
CA ILE A 1139 45.94 -41.15 -40.63
C ILE A 1139 44.84 -40.72 -39.67
N ASP A 1140 44.73 -41.42 -38.53
CA ASP A 1140 43.87 -41.01 -37.41
C ASP A 1140 44.51 -39.88 -36.61
N ALA A 1141 43.71 -39.16 -35.80
CA ALA A 1141 44.23 -38.18 -34.86
C ALA A 1141 45.11 -38.86 -33.80
N GLY A 1142 46.14 -38.16 -33.32
CA GLY A 1142 47.06 -38.67 -32.32
C GLY A 1142 47.95 -37.57 -31.76
N GLU A 1143 49.04 -37.95 -31.09
CA GLU A 1143 49.93 -36.99 -30.43
C GLU A 1143 51.39 -37.16 -30.86
N VAL A 1144 52.11 -36.05 -30.91
CA VAL A 1144 53.57 -35.99 -30.95
C VAL A 1144 54.06 -35.80 -29.52
N ILE A 1145 55.02 -36.60 -29.09
CA ILE A 1145 55.65 -36.50 -27.76
C ILE A 1145 57.09 -36.03 -27.96
N VAL A 1146 57.46 -34.96 -27.28
CA VAL A 1146 58.82 -34.42 -27.24
C VAL A 1146 59.37 -34.58 -25.85
N THR A 1147 60.46 -35.34 -25.69
CA THR A 1147 61.10 -35.50 -24.37
C THR A 1147 62.36 -34.65 -24.33
N ALA A 1148 62.49 -33.77 -23.33
CA ALA A 1148 63.67 -32.95 -23.11
C ALA A 1148 64.02 -32.94 -21.61
N GLY A 1149 65.28 -33.27 -21.26
CA GLY A 1149 65.73 -33.25 -19.85
C GLY A 1149 65.06 -34.28 -18.91
N GLY A 1150 64.20 -35.16 -19.42
CA GLY A 1150 63.38 -36.10 -18.64
C GLY A 1150 61.89 -35.72 -18.58
N ASP A 1151 61.54 -34.51 -19.02
CA ASP A 1151 60.17 -34.02 -19.10
C ASP A 1151 59.58 -34.28 -20.49
N GLU A 1152 58.27 -34.55 -20.56
CA GLU A 1152 57.54 -34.80 -21.81
C GLU A 1152 56.64 -33.60 -22.15
N PHE A 1153 56.74 -33.12 -23.37
CA PHE A 1153 55.95 -32.05 -23.98
C PHE A 1153 55.17 -32.64 -25.14
N THR A 1154 53.85 -32.55 -25.14
CA THR A 1154 53.03 -33.18 -26.17
C THR A 1154 52.33 -32.15 -27.05
N ALA A 1155 52.02 -32.53 -28.29
CA ALA A 1155 51.16 -31.75 -29.17
C ALA A 1155 50.27 -32.66 -30.02
N PRO A 1156 48.95 -32.43 -30.07
CA PRO A 1156 48.04 -33.24 -30.86
C PRO A 1156 48.20 -32.94 -32.36
N TYR A 1157 47.89 -33.91 -33.20
CA TYR A 1157 47.67 -33.75 -34.64
C TYR A 1157 46.33 -34.36 -35.04
N GLN A 1158 45.59 -33.68 -35.92
CA GLN A 1158 44.27 -34.10 -36.37
C GLN A 1158 44.34 -35.23 -37.40
N ALA A 1159 43.25 -36.00 -37.52
CA ALA A 1159 43.09 -37.00 -38.57
C ALA A 1159 43.15 -36.33 -39.96
N ALA A 1160 43.78 -36.98 -40.94
CA ALA A 1160 44.01 -36.39 -42.24
C ALA A 1160 43.96 -37.40 -43.39
N SER A 1161 43.39 -36.99 -44.53
CA SER A 1161 43.26 -37.81 -45.74
C SER A 1161 43.85 -37.10 -46.96
N CYS A 1162 44.63 -37.83 -47.76
CA CYS A 1162 45.30 -37.36 -48.98
C CYS A 1162 44.73 -38.01 -50.25
N ARG A 1163 43.42 -38.29 -50.24
CA ARG A 1163 42.69 -38.86 -51.39
C ARG A 1163 42.56 -37.89 -52.56
#